data_AF-A0A940EHK7-F1
#
_entry.id   AF-A0A940EHK7-F1
#
_cell.length_a   1.000
_cell.length_b   1.000
_cell.length_c   1.000
_cell.angle_alpha   90.00
_cell.angle_beta   90.00
_cell.angle_gamma   90.00
#
_symmetry.space_group_name_H-M   'P 1'
#
loop_
_entity.id
_entity.type
_entity.pdbx_description
1 polymer ?
#
loop_
_entity_poly.entity_id
_entity_poly.type
_entity_poly.pdbx_seq_one_letter_code
_entity_poly.pdbx_strand_id
1 'polypeptide(L)'
;MRYLLCCFISFYSCLALANSDYEKALTAFNNQKVDEAYIHLKNALNSQPDNLPAKLLMGKILIEEGFYDDGISVLEEAGMQGADINLYLRELAAALLITNDFDKLLAIKESSKLSIENQLNLILYKGNAYVAIENIEQARIEYNKAYRLAPLDIRAISSLANFELSQQHFTEVEKILNSAGQKLPAHSHIWYLKGQLAKQMGKQSLALKHYRSAMELSGEDPIIQRALAYQYSLLGYLAEAQELLEKILKDTPDDPFVNLLKSQVLKDSAQESEALEVLSQVSDKLSQLSDQQRAEDMTLIYVTAAAAYLQNNFELAQTNLKQYLKLSPNDLTAISMLSNIYIQQKQFDKAEDLLEQKELAIISDLVLSLKLVDIYLNNNRMFKAEYLLEKLARDFSNDDRFVLMKANVLAKSKRYNDALSLLSNHKPQTNISSYAMTTGLIFITKGDFESAQKVASTLLQENPSSIDFLMLSGLIALKQEQWQQALHLFDKILIQDSSNFSARFNSATAHAALNNTQQALDIVKSLLNDVPDSADAQVLHAKLLRDSGSTEQAILQLKSTQNIDAKNIEVATVLAQIYMNNGNYEEALVELNRLSKLRFLHFSDVADKAFIYIRTNQLSLAQKNVGIAIGVAESAEQFFRLAQLQQQIGDLAGAYNSIQKAAAKQPEHLVYQFEQAQLAIQLNKTSDAQNIIAKLRQKLGNNNANVKVLEGDVLAKSNKKKAAFNKYISAYKLTPYFDKALIKSYQLTLSNIGHKQFSQTLESTLAKQTDLHFSRNLLADFYLNQQQLDKAKGHYLILIEQAEIPNKAFIFNNLANIFINDDITQAEQYAQQALELSDNNTAILDTNGWIATKQGKLEQGLALLRQAYTLNSNDPAVNYHLGYTLNKLARTGEAIKSLQDALDLNVDFAESEQTKSLLEELKKQ
;
A
#
# COMPACT_ATOMS: atom_id res chain seq x y z
N MET A 1 -25.47 47.56 -4.22
CA MET A 1 -25.25 47.95 -2.79
C MET A 1 -26.37 47.52 -1.86
N ARG A 2 -27.66 47.85 -2.07
CA ARG A 2 -28.75 47.46 -1.13
C ARG A 2 -29.04 45.95 -1.02
N TYR A 3 -28.91 45.18 -2.10
CA TYR A 3 -29.09 43.72 -2.06
C TYR A 3 -27.93 42.96 -1.41
N LEU A 4 -26.69 43.48 -1.54
CA LEU A 4 -25.51 42.94 -0.86
C LEU A 4 -25.63 43.14 0.66
N LEU A 5 -26.07 44.32 1.12
CA LEU A 5 -26.24 44.61 2.55
C LEU A 5 -27.23 43.67 3.27
N CYS A 6 -28.28 43.21 2.59
CA CYS A 6 -29.27 42.29 3.19
C CYS A 6 -28.74 40.85 3.34
N CYS A 7 -27.92 40.35 2.40
CA CYS A 7 -27.25 39.06 2.55
C CYS A 7 -26.15 39.10 3.63
N PHE A 8 -25.50 40.25 3.82
CA PHE A 8 -24.47 40.43 4.87
C PHE A 8 -25.03 40.31 6.29
N ILE A 9 -26.23 40.83 6.56
CA ILE A 9 -26.82 40.78 7.90
C ILE A 9 -27.24 39.34 8.27
N SER A 10 -27.71 38.54 7.31
CA SER A 10 -28.12 37.16 7.60
C SER A 10 -26.93 36.23 7.86
N PHE A 11 -25.82 36.38 7.13
CA PHE A 11 -24.64 35.53 7.29
C PHE A 11 -23.97 35.71 8.68
N TYR A 12 -23.81 36.96 9.13
CA TYR A 12 -23.29 37.24 10.47
C TYR A 12 -24.23 36.79 11.59
N SER A 13 -25.55 36.85 11.38
CA SER A 13 -26.51 36.37 12.37
C SER A 13 -26.48 34.85 12.56
N CYS A 14 -26.36 34.07 11.48
CA CYS A 14 -26.24 32.61 11.54
C CYS A 14 -24.91 32.17 12.16
N LEU A 15 -23.81 32.83 11.83
CA LEU A 15 -22.48 32.51 12.36
C LEU A 15 -22.39 32.78 13.88
N ALA A 16 -23.02 33.87 14.34
CA ALA A 16 -23.11 34.17 15.77
C ALA A 16 -23.99 33.16 16.54
N LEU A 17 -25.11 32.72 15.95
CA LEU A 17 -26.00 31.72 16.54
C LEU A 17 -25.32 30.35 16.66
N ALA A 18 -24.72 29.86 15.58
CA ALA A 18 -24.01 28.59 15.56
C ALA A 18 -22.84 28.56 16.56
N ASN A 19 -22.07 29.65 16.63
CA ASN A 19 -20.99 29.78 17.60
C ASN A 19 -21.51 29.79 19.04
N SER A 20 -22.61 30.50 19.31
CA SER A 20 -23.21 30.52 20.66
C SER A 20 -23.62 29.14 21.14
N ASP A 21 -24.22 28.32 20.27
CA ASP A 21 -24.60 26.95 20.63
C ASP A 21 -23.39 26.02 20.75
N TYR A 22 -22.37 26.18 19.90
CA TYR A 22 -21.10 25.46 20.07
C TYR A 22 -20.46 25.74 21.43
N GLU A 23 -20.43 26.98 21.88
CA GLU A 23 -19.82 27.33 23.17
C GLU A 23 -20.59 26.77 24.37
N LYS A 24 -21.93 26.68 24.27
CA LYS A 24 -22.75 25.97 25.27
C LYS A 24 -22.44 24.46 25.27
N ALA A 25 -22.34 23.85 24.09
CA ALA A 25 -22.00 22.43 23.96
C ALA A 25 -20.65 22.10 24.58
N LEU A 26 -19.62 22.88 24.25
CA LEU A 26 -18.28 22.70 24.79
C LEU A 26 -18.27 22.80 26.32
N THR A 27 -19.01 23.77 26.86
CA THR A 27 -19.17 23.93 28.31
C THR A 27 -19.86 22.74 28.96
N ALA A 28 -20.93 22.20 28.34
CA ALA A 28 -21.65 21.03 28.85
C ALA A 28 -20.78 19.76 28.82
N PHE A 29 -20.03 19.55 27.73
CA PHE A 29 -19.13 18.41 27.57
C PHE A 29 -18.02 18.41 28.64
N ASN A 30 -17.39 19.56 28.88
CA ASN A 30 -16.36 19.71 29.91
C ASN A 30 -16.89 19.44 31.34
N ASN A 31 -18.22 19.54 31.54
CA ASN A 31 -18.89 19.22 32.80
C ASN A 31 -19.44 17.78 32.86
N GLN A 32 -19.01 16.89 31.96
CA GLN A 32 -19.47 15.49 31.83
C GLN A 32 -20.98 15.34 31.57
N LYS A 33 -21.61 16.36 30.99
CA LYS A 33 -23.03 16.32 30.61
C LYS A 33 -23.17 16.03 29.11
N VAL A 34 -22.94 14.77 28.75
CA VAL A 34 -22.85 14.31 27.35
C VAL A 34 -24.17 14.57 26.58
N ASP A 35 -25.32 14.29 27.20
CA ASP A 35 -26.64 14.53 26.60
C ASP A 35 -26.91 16.02 26.30
N GLU A 36 -26.56 16.91 27.23
CA GLU A 36 -26.73 18.36 27.08
C GLU A 36 -25.81 18.90 25.98
N ALA A 37 -24.56 18.40 25.93
CA ALA A 37 -23.61 18.74 24.87
C ALA A 37 -24.11 18.32 23.49
N TYR A 38 -24.66 17.11 23.35
CA TYR A 38 -25.21 16.59 22.11
C TYR A 38 -26.33 17.48 21.55
N ILE A 39 -27.25 17.95 22.41
CA ILE A 39 -28.36 18.83 22.00
C ILE A 39 -27.84 20.16 21.45
N HIS A 40 -26.91 20.79 22.16
CA HIS A 40 -26.33 22.07 21.72
C HIS A 40 -25.52 21.93 20.41
N LEU A 41 -24.79 20.82 20.24
CA LEU A 41 -24.06 20.56 18.98
C LEU A 41 -25.00 20.37 17.81
N LYS A 42 -26.14 19.69 18.02
CA LYS A 42 -27.15 19.54 16.97
C LYS A 42 -27.69 20.91 16.53
N ASN A 43 -27.92 21.84 17.47
CA ASN A 43 -28.37 23.19 17.13
C ASN A 43 -27.29 24.00 16.39
N ALA A 44 -26.03 23.90 16.83
CA ALA A 44 -24.89 24.54 16.18
C ALA A 44 -24.73 24.04 14.72
N LEU A 45 -24.75 22.73 14.51
CA LEU A 45 -24.61 22.10 13.20
C LEU A 45 -25.85 22.28 12.31
N ASN A 46 -27.05 22.40 12.87
CA ASN A 46 -28.24 22.79 12.12
C ASN A 46 -28.14 24.23 11.59
N SER A 47 -27.55 25.13 12.38
CA SER A 47 -27.41 26.54 12.03
C SER A 47 -26.26 26.77 11.03
N GLN A 48 -25.16 26.03 11.21
CA GLN A 48 -24.00 26.06 10.34
C GLN A 48 -23.43 24.63 10.19
N PRO A 49 -23.84 23.90 9.14
CA PRO A 49 -23.39 22.52 8.91
C PRO A 49 -21.88 22.38 8.77
N ASP A 50 -21.15 23.42 8.35
CA ASP A 50 -19.70 23.38 8.16
C ASP A 50 -18.92 23.93 9.37
N ASN A 51 -19.55 24.02 10.54
CA ASN A 51 -18.87 24.42 11.77
C ASN A 51 -17.92 23.32 12.25
N LEU A 52 -16.64 23.40 11.84
CA LEU A 52 -15.62 22.40 12.16
C LEU A 52 -15.43 22.15 13.67
N PRO A 53 -15.36 23.18 14.55
CA PRO A 53 -15.29 22.94 15.99
C PRO A 53 -16.44 22.05 16.51
N ALA A 54 -17.67 22.31 16.06
CA ALA A 54 -18.84 21.54 16.47
C ALA A 54 -18.82 20.09 15.92
N LYS A 55 -18.37 19.87 14.67
CA LYS A 55 -18.23 18.51 14.11
C LYS A 55 -17.26 17.66 14.91
N LEU A 56 -16.08 18.20 15.24
CA LEU A 56 -15.07 17.45 15.99
C LEU A 56 -15.59 17.02 17.36
N LEU A 57 -16.31 17.90 18.07
CA LEU A 57 -16.87 17.55 19.37
C LEU A 57 -17.99 16.50 19.25
N MET A 58 -18.82 16.59 18.21
CA MET A 58 -19.89 15.62 17.94
C MET A 58 -19.33 14.22 17.67
N GLY A 59 -18.30 14.10 16.82
CA GLY A 59 -17.69 12.82 16.49
C GLY A 59 -17.10 12.09 17.69
N LYS A 60 -16.49 12.83 18.64
CA LYS A 60 -15.97 12.26 19.90
C LYS A 60 -17.07 11.68 20.77
N ILE A 61 -18.15 12.44 20.97
CA ILE A 61 -19.30 12.02 21.78
C ILE A 61 -19.92 10.73 21.21
N LEU A 62 -20.08 10.65 19.88
CA LEU A 62 -20.64 9.46 19.24
C LEU A 62 -19.81 8.19 19.49
N ILE A 63 -18.48 8.30 19.43
CA ILE A 63 -17.58 7.16 19.67
C ILE A 63 -17.63 6.71 21.14
N GLU A 64 -17.68 7.66 22.09
CA GLU A 64 -17.78 7.35 23.52
C GLU A 64 -19.08 6.59 23.86
N GLU A 65 -20.18 6.90 23.17
CA GLU A 65 -21.49 6.26 23.34
C GLU A 65 -21.64 4.93 22.55
N GLY A 66 -20.60 4.49 21.83
CA GLY A 66 -20.61 3.23 21.06
C GLY A 66 -21.22 3.33 19.66
N PHE A 67 -21.57 4.53 19.19
CA PHE A 67 -22.01 4.79 17.81
C PHE A 67 -20.78 4.98 16.89
N TYR A 68 -20.01 3.90 16.71
CA TYR A 68 -18.70 3.96 16.06
C TYR A 68 -18.77 4.48 14.61
N ASP A 69 -19.70 3.98 13.79
CA ASP A 69 -19.80 4.36 12.37
C ASP A 69 -20.16 5.83 12.18
N ASP A 70 -21.14 6.32 12.95
CA ASP A 70 -21.57 7.73 12.91
C ASP A 70 -20.44 8.66 13.37
N GLY A 71 -19.75 8.27 14.45
CA GLY A 71 -18.62 9.02 14.97
C GLY A 71 -17.44 9.09 14.00
N ILE A 72 -17.10 7.97 13.35
CA ILE A 72 -16.09 7.91 12.29
C ILE A 72 -16.47 8.85 11.14
N SER A 73 -17.72 8.78 10.65
CA SER A 73 -18.19 9.59 9.52
C SER A 73 -18.05 11.09 9.80
N VAL A 74 -18.46 11.54 10.98
CA VAL A 74 -18.39 12.97 11.35
C VAL A 74 -16.93 13.45 11.46
N LEU A 75 -16.03 12.65 12.03
CA LEU A 75 -14.61 13.02 12.14
C LEU A 75 -13.89 13.02 10.80
N GLU A 76 -14.18 12.06 9.92
CA GLU A 76 -13.65 12.03 8.55
C GLU A 76 -14.12 13.24 7.74
N GLU A 77 -15.41 13.60 7.85
CA GLU A 77 -15.96 14.78 7.20
C GLU A 77 -15.24 16.07 7.66
N ALA A 78 -15.05 16.23 8.98
CA ALA A 78 -14.30 17.35 9.52
C ALA A 78 -12.85 17.38 8.98
N GLY A 79 -12.20 16.22 8.89
CA GLY A 79 -10.87 16.10 8.28
C GLY A 79 -10.83 16.49 6.80
N MET A 80 -11.83 16.08 6.01
CA MET A 80 -11.95 16.46 4.59
C MET A 80 -12.15 17.97 4.41
N GLN A 81 -12.82 18.62 5.36
CA GLN A 81 -13.00 20.07 5.39
C GLN A 81 -11.77 20.83 5.93
N GLY A 82 -10.70 20.11 6.31
CA GLY A 82 -9.41 20.69 6.68
C GLY A 82 -9.11 20.70 8.18
N ALA A 83 -9.91 20.05 9.02
CA ALA A 83 -9.66 20.00 10.47
C ALA A 83 -8.33 19.30 10.80
N ASP A 84 -7.60 19.86 11.78
CA ASP A 84 -6.32 19.36 12.25
C ASP A 84 -6.50 17.99 12.94
N ILE A 85 -5.83 16.98 12.38
CA ILE A 85 -5.91 15.59 12.83
C ILE A 85 -5.47 15.38 14.29
N ASN A 86 -4.66 16.29 14.84
CA ASN A 86 -4.26 16.22 16.24
C ASN A 86 -5.46 16.28 17.20
N LEU A 87 -6.55 16.90 16.77
CA LEU A 87 -7.71 17.13 17.60
C LEU A 87 -8.60 15.89 17.75
N TYR A 88 -8.46 14.85 16.91
CA TYR A 88 -9.40 13.71 16.89
C TYR A 88 -8.78 12.32 16.57
N LEU A 89 -7.46 12.21 16.43
CA LEU A 89 -6.82 10.98 15.97
C LEU A 89 -7.06 9.76 16.87
N ARG A 90 -7.01 9.95 18.19
CA ARG A 90 -7.11 8.85 19.16
C ARG A 90 -8.45 8.16 19.05
N GLU A 91 -9.52 8.94 19.05
CA GLU A 91 -10.90 8.45 18.99
C GLU A 91 -11.16 7.77 17.65
N LEU A 92 -10.76 8.41 16.54
CA LEU A 92 -10.88 7.83 15.20
C LEU A 92 -10.14 6.49 15.08
N ALA A 93 -8.87 6.42 15.50
CA ALA A 93 -8.05 5.22 15.36
C ALA A 93 -8.57 4.04 16.20
N ALA A 94 -9.09 4.32 17.40
CA ALA A 94 -9.70 3.31 18.24
C ALA A 94 -10.98 2.75 17.61
N ALA A 95 -11.86 3.64 17.13
CA ALA A 95 -13.11 3.24 16.48
C ALA A 95 -12.86 2.38 15.24
N LEU A 96 -11.92 2.79 14.37
CA LEU A 96 -11.55 2.02 13.17
C LEU A 96 -10.97 0.63 13.49
N LEU A 97 -10.26 0.46 14.61
CA LEU A 97 -9.77 -0.86 15.02
C LEU A 97 -10.93 -1.77 15.46
N ILE A 98 -11.90 -1.23 16.20
CA ILE A 98 -13.07 -1.96 16.71
C ILE A 98 -14.00 -2.39 15.57
N THR A 99 -14.24 -1.50 14.61
CA THR A 99 -15.08 -1.79 13.42
C THR A 99 -14.37 -2.67 12.39
N ASN A 100 -13.10 -3.05 12.63
CA ASN A 100 -12.22 -3.76 11.70
C ASN A 100 -11.95 -3.00 10.39
N ASP A 101 -12.09 -1.68 10.38
CA ASP A 101 -11.76 -0.80 9.25
C ASP A 101 -10.24 -0.55 9.17
N PHE A 102 -9.47 -1.63 9.06
CA PHE A 102 -8.01 -1.60 9.09
C PHE A 102 -7.42 -0.76 7.96
N ASP A 103 -8.02 -0.78 6.76
CA ASP A 103 -7.52 0.00 5.62
C ASP A 103 -7.50 1.51 5.92
N LYS A 104 -8.57 2.02 6.54
CA LYS A 104 -8.67 3.42 6.94
C LYS A 104 -7.66 3.75 8.03
N LEU A 105 -7.54 2.89 9.06
CA LEU A 105 -6.59 3.08 10.16
C LEU A 105 -5.14 3.10 9.67
N LEU A 106 -4.78 2.18 8.78
CA LEU A 106 -3.43 2.08 8.22
C LEU A 106 -3.10 3.23 7.26
N ALA A 107 -4.12 3.78 6.56
CA ALA A 107 -3.97 4.92 5.67
C ALA A 107 -3.65 6.23 6.38
N ILE A 108 -3.93 6.35 7.68
CA ILE A 108 -3.60 7.55 8.46
C ILE A 108 -2.08 7.75 8.47
N LYS A 109 -1.60 8.82 7.85
CA LYS A 109 -0.17 9.09 7.74
C LYS A 109 0.39 9.57 9.08
N GLU A 110 1.51 8.99 9.46
CA GLU A 110 2.35 9.59 10.48
C GLU A 110 2.86 10.94 9.96
N SER A 111 2.73 11.96 10.79
CA SER A 111 3.12 13.32 10.43
C SER A 111 3.98 13.88 11.55
N SER A 112 5.02 14.63 11.18
CA SER A 112 5.77 15.44 12.14
C SER A 112 4.89 16.52 12.79
N LYS A 113 3.70 16.78 12.24
CA LYS A 113 2.68 17.63 12.84
C LYS A 113 1.93 16.93 14.00
N LEU A 114 2.05 15.61 14.18
CA LEU A 114 1.38 14.89 15.28
C LEU A 114 2.10 15.08 16.62
N SER A 115 1.34 15.26 17.70
CA SER A 115 1.87 15.21 19.06
C SER A 115 2.45 13.82 19.41
N ILE A 116 3.40 13.75 20.37
CA ILE A 116 4.06 12.49 20.77
C ILE A 116 3.05 11.43 21.24
N GLU A 117 2.03 11.84 21.98
CA GLU A 117 0.96 10.96 22.46
C GLU A 117 0.15 10.37 21.30
N ASN A 118 -0.24 11.22 20.34
CA ASN A 118 -0.96 10.80 19.14
C ASN A 118 -0.11 9.91 18.24
N GLN A 119 1.21 10.10 18.22
CA GLN A 119 2.13 9.17 17.57
C GLN A 119 2.10 7.79 18.23
N LEU A 120 2.21 7.69 19.57
CA LEU A 120 2.19 6.40 20.28
C LEU A 120 0.87 5.65 20.06
N ASN A 121 -0.27 6.35 20.19
CA ASN A 121 -1.59 5.76 19.99
C ASN A 121 -1.72 5.20 18.57
N LEU A 122 -1.39 6.00 17.55
CA LEU A 122 -1.46 5.57 16.17
C LEU A 122 -0.59 4.31 15.92
N ILE A 123 0.65 4.30 16.43
CA ILE A 123 1.58 3.18 16.25
C ILE A 123 1.01 1.89 16.87
N LEU A 124 0.48 1.94 18.10
CA LEU A 124 -0.09 0.77 18.76
C LEU A 124 -1.32 0.24 18.02
N TYR A 125 -2.23 1.13 17.60
CA TYR A 125 -3.41 0.73 16.84
C TYR A 125 -3.05 0.14 15.48
N LYS A 126 -2.07 0.72 14.79
CA LYS A 126 -1.54 0.14 13.54
C LYS A 126 -0.88 -1.22 13.76
N GLY A 127 -0.12 -1.39 14.85
CA GLY A 127 0.45 -2.68 15.23
C GLY A 127 -0.62 -3.76 15.37
N ASN A 128 -1.70 -3.45 16.08
CA ASN A 128 -2.83 -4.37 16.25
C ASN A 128 -3.56 -4.65 14.93
N ALA A 129 -3.78 -3.62 14.11
CA ALA A 129 -4.37 -3.77 12.78
C ALA A 129 -3.51 -4.68 11.90
N TYR A 130 -2.20 -4.49 11.88
CA TYR A 130 -1.26 -5.34 11.14
C TYR A 130 -1.25 -6.78 11.64
N VAL A 131 -1.41 -7.02 12.94
CA VAL A 131 -1.61 -8.39 13.45
C VAL A 131 -2.91 -8.99 12.92
N ALA A 132 -4.01 -8.23 12.97
CA ALA A 132 -5.32 -8.69 12.50
C ALA A 132 -5.35 -9.02 11.00
N ILE A 133 -4.57 -8.29 10.19
CA ILE A 133 -4.42 -8.56 8.75
C ILE A 133 -3.21 -9.44 8.42
N GLU A 134 -2.64 -10.13 9.42
CA GLU A 134 -1.52 -11.07 9.29
C GLU A 134 -0.23 -10.48 8.68
N ASN A 135 -0.05 -9.16 8.74
CA ASN A 135 1.14 -8.47 8.26
C ASN A 135 2.21 -8.39 9.36
N ILE A 136 2.92 -9.50 9.52
CA ILE A 136 3.90 -9.71 10.59
C ILE A 136 5.02 -8.66 10.58
N GLU A 137 5.63 -8.39 9.43
CA GLU A 137 6.77 -7.47 9.35
C GLU A 137 6.38 -6.06 9.79
N GLN A 138 5.20 -5.59 9.38
CA GLN A 138 4.74 -4.26 9.77
C GLN A 138 4.30 -4.21 11.24
N ALA A 139 3.60 -5.24 11.73
CA ALA A 139 3.26 -5.34 13.14
C ALA A 139 4.52 -5.26 14.03
N ARG A 140 5.59 -5.96 13.65
CA ARG A 140 6.89 -5.92 14.31
C ARG A 140 7.48 -4.51 14.33
N ILE A 141 7.48 -3.83 13.19
CA ILE A 141 8.03 -2.48 13.05
C ILE A 141 7.28 -1.51 13.97
N GLU A 142 5.94 -1.56 13.96
CA GLU A 142 5.11 -0.69 14.79
C GLU A 142 5.32 -0.98 16.27
N TYR A 143 5.30 -2.23 16.72
CA TYR A 143 5.50 -2.53 18.14
C TYR A 143 6.92 -2.17 18.63
N ASN A 144 7.96 -2.37 17.81
CA ASN A 144 9.30 -1.89 18.14
C ASN A 144 9.40 -0.37 18.17
N LYS A 145 8.63 0.32 17.34
CA LYS A 145 8.53 1.78 17.35
C LYS A 145 7.81 2.27 18.60
N ALA A 146 6.73 1.63 19.00
CA ALA A 146 6.04 1.92 20.26
C ALA A 146 6.96 1.71 21.47
N TYR A 147 7.69 0.59 21.51
CA TYR A 147 8.65 0.31 22.58
C TYR A 147 9.82 1.30 22.63
N ARG A 148 10.30 1.80 21.48
CA ARG A 148 11.33 2.87 21.44
C ARG A 148 10.79 4.22 21.88
N LEU A 149 9.55 4.54 21.52
CA LEU A 149 8.89 5.79 21.89
C LEU A 149 8.56 5.82 23.40
N ALA A 150 8.16 4.67 23.98
CA ALA A 150 7.76 4.53 25.38
C ALA A 150 8.20 3.17 26.01
N PRO A 151 9.48 3.01 26.42
CA PRO A 151 10.06 1.71 26.82
C PRO A 151 9.63 1.17 28.19
N LEU A 152 8.86 1.92 28.97
CA LEU A 152 8.33 1.51 30.27
C LEU A 152 6.80 1.32 30.25
N ASP A 153 6.16 1.48 29.10
CA ASP A 153 4.71 1.31 28.96
C ASP A 153 4.37 -0.19 28.80
N ILE A 154 3.52 -0.72 29.70
CA ILE A 154 3.14 -2.14 29.71
C ILE A 154 2.39 -2.56 28.44
N ARG A 155 1.69 -1.62 27.78
CA ARG A 155 0.99 -1.87 26.52
C ARG A 155 2.00 -2.16 25.43
N ALA A 156 3.04 -1.33 25.32
CA ALA A 156 4.11 -1.55 24.35
C ALA A 156 4.88 -2.87 24.60
N ILE A 157 5.18 -3.19 25.86
CA ILE A 157 5.91 -4.43 26.24
C ILE A 157 5.09 -5.68 25.92
N SER A 158 3.82 -5.71 26.36
CA SER A 158 2.97 -6.90 26.23
C SER A 158 2.60 -7.16 24.77
N SER A 159 2.28 -6.09 24.02
CA SER A 159 2.01 -6.20 22.59
C SER A 159 3.21 -6.76 21.84
N LEU A 160 4.43 -6.27 22.10
CA LEU A 160 5.63 -6.79 21.46
C LEU A 160 5.93 -8.23 21.89
N ALA A 161 5.89 -8.57 23.18
CA ALA A 161 6.26 -9.89 23.66
C ALA A 161 5.33 -11.00 23.15
N ASN A 162 4.01 -10.79 23.19
CA ASN A 162 3.03 -11.76 22.66
C ASN A 162 3.14 -11.92 21.15
N PHE A 163 3.33 -10.79 20.46
CA PHE A 163 3.56 -10.81 19.03
C PHE A 163 4.83 -11.61 18.68
N GLU A 164 5.95 -11.36 19.35
CA GLU A 164 7.19 -12.10 19.09
C GLU A 164 7.12 -13.58 19.45
N LEU A 165 6.33 -13.93 20.47
CA LEU A 165 6.03 -15.32 20.81
C LEU A 165 5.26 -16.04 19.71
N SER A 166 4.24 -15.39 19.12
CA SER A 166 3.48 -15.98 18.02
C SER A 166 4.33 -16.18 16.77
N GLN A 167 5.39 -15.37 16.62
CA GLN A 167 6.37 -15.49 15.53
C GLN A 167 7.54 -16.45 15.84
N GLN A 168 7.53 -17.15 16.97
CA GLN A 168 8.60 -18.07 17.39
C GLN A 168 9.97 -17.40 17.59
N HIS A 169 10.03 -16.08 17.80
CA HIS A 169 11.29 -15.36 18.03
C HIS A 169 11.72 -15.39 19.50
N PHE A 170 12.02 -16.60 19.95
CA PHE A 170 12.22 -16.92 21.36
C PHE A 170 13.34 -16.11 22.03
N THR A 171 14.44 -15.85 21.32
CA THR A 171 15.58 -15.11 21.84
C THR A 171 15.27 -13.64 22.09
N GLU A 172 14.41 -13.04 21.27
CA GLU A 172 14.04 -11.63 21.42
C GLU A 172 13.01 -11.44 22.52
N VAL A 173 12.02 -12.35 22.59
CA VAL A 173 11.09 -12.44 23.71
C VAL A 173 11.85 -12.55 25.03
N GLU A 174 12.86 -13.42 25.09
CA GLU A 174 13.68 -13.60 26.29
C GLU A 174 14.36 -12.30 26.73
N LYS A 175 14.93 -11.52 25.79
CA LYS A 175 15.54 -10.22 26.09
C LYS A 175 14.52 -9.20 26.60
N ILE A 176 13.38 -9.08 25.93
CA ILE A 176 12.30 -8.16 26.30
C ILE A 176 11.82 -8.48 27.72
N LEU A 177 11.49 -9.74 27.99
CA LEU A 177 10.96 -10.18 29.29
C LEU A 177 12.00 -10.13 30.41
N ASN A 178 13.29 -10.29 30.11
CA ASN A 178 14.34 -10.12 31.11
C ASN A 178 14.59 -8.65 31.44
N SER A 179 14.64 -7.76 30.44
CA SER A 179 14.73 -6.32 30.65
C SER A 179 13.51 -5.78 31.41
N ALA A 180 12.31 -6.16 30.99
CA ALA A 180 11.07 -5.79 31.66
C ALA A 180 11.04 -6.34 33.10
N GLY A 181 11.39 -7.62 33.31
CA GLY A 181 11.40 -8.25 34.63
C GLY A 181 12.43 -7.67 35.60
N GLN A 182 13.50 -7.02 35.13
CA GLN A 182 14.42 -6.26 36.00
C GLN A 182 13.80 -4.95 36.50
N LYS A 183 13.06 -4.26 35.62
CA LYS A 183 12.41 -2.99 35.95
C LYS A 183 11.06 -3.18 36.65
N LEU A 184 10.43 -4.36 36.48
CA LEU A 184 9.10 -4.73 36.98
C LEU A 184 9.08 -6.18 37.57
N PRO A 185 9.83 -6.50 38.63
CA PRO A 185 10.04 -7.88 39.10
C PRO A 185 8.82 -8.57 39.74
N ALA A 186 7.86 -7.80 40.26
CA ALA A 186 6.68 -8.31 40.96
C ALA A 186 5.45 -8.53 40.05
N HIS A 187 5.62 -8.48 38.73
CA HIS A 187 4.50 -8.56 37.78
C HIS A 187 4.25 -10.00 37.31
N SER A 188 3.18 -10.66 37.77
CA SER A 188 2.83 -12.07 37.48
C SER A 188 2.76 -12.40 35.98
N HIS A 189 2.23 -11.47 35.18
CA HIS A 189 2.10 -11.65 33.72
C HIS A 189 3.45 -11.88 33.02
N ILE A 190 4.55 -11.31 33.54
CA ILE A 190 5.89 -11.52 32.97
C ILE A 190 6.34 -12.98 33.14
N TRP A 191 6.01 -13.62 34.27
CA TRP A 191 6.35 -15.03 34.53
C TRP A 191 5.53 -16.02 33.69
N TYR A 192 4.25 -15.71 33.49
CA TYR A 192 3.40 -16.47 32.56
C TYR A 192 3.96 -16.44 31.14
N LEU A 193 4.36 -15.27 30.63
CA LEU A 193 4.98 -15.15 29.30
C LEU A 193 6.30 -15.92 29.20
N LYS A 194 7.10 -16.00 30.27
CA LYS A 194 8.30 -16.86 30.33
C LYS A 194 7.97 -18.36 30.26
N GLY A 195 6.85 -18.80 30.85
CA GLY A 195 6.39 -20.19 30.74
C GLY A 195 5.97 -20.55 29.32
N GLN A 196 5.18 -19.68 28.67
CA GLN A 196 4.78 -19.86 27.27
C GLN A 196 5.99 -19.91 26.31
N LEU A 197 6.97 -19.04 26.56
CA LEU A 197 8.24 -19.07 25.83
C LEU A 197 8.92 -20.45 25.93
N ALA A 198 9.12 -20.96 27.13
CA ALA A 198 9.81 -22.24 27.34
C ALA A 198 9.07 -23.43 26.72
N LYS A 199 7.72 -23.42 26.73
CA LYS A 199 6.88 -24.44 26.08
C LYS A 199 7.11 -24.46 24.57
N GLN A 200 7.06 -23.29 23.93
CA GLN A 200 7.24 -23.17 22.48
C GLN A 200 8.66 -23.57 22.03
N MET A 201 9.67 -23.41 22.90
CA MET A 201 11.04 -23.87 22.64
C MET A 201 11.22 -25.40 22.76
N GLY A 202 10.17 -26.17 23.06
CA GLY A 202 10.27 -27.60 23.34
C GLY A 202 11.02 -27.91 24.66
N LYS A 203 11.29 -26.90 25.49
CA LYS A 203 11.97 -27.05 26.78
C LYS A 203 10.96 -27.42 27.86
N GLN A 204 10.39 -28.61 27.70
CA GLN A 204 9.26 -29.11 28.49
C GLN A 204 9.49 -28.98 30.02
N SER A 205 10.67 -29.32 30.52
CA SER A 205 11.00 -29.21 31.96
C SER A 205 11.18 -27.76 32.46
N LEU A 206 11.58 -26.83 31.59
CA LEU A 206 11.74 -25.41 31.94
C LEU A 206 10.37 -24.69 31.93
N ALA A 207 9.51 -25.06 30.97
CA ALA A 207 8.13 -24.61 30.93
C ALA A 207 7.41 -24.95 32.24
N LEU A 208 7.56 -26.21 32.69
CA LEU A 208 7.07 -26.69 33.97
C LEU A 208 7.53 -25.80 35.15
N LYS A 209 8.81 -25.39 35.19
CA LYS A 209 9.34 -24.52 36.25
C LYS A 209 8.72 -23.11 36.24
N HIS A 210 8.62 -22.47 35.07
CA HIS A 210 8.09 -21.11 34.97
C HIS A 210 6.59 -21.03 35.25
N TYR A 211 5.81 -22.02 34.80
CA TYR A 211 4.40 -22.10 35.17
C TYR A 211 4.20 -22.28 36.67
N ARG A 212 5.07 -23.02 37.36
CA ARG A 212 5.05 -23.10 38.84
C ARG A 212 5.33 -21.73 39.50
N SER A 213 6.30 -20.96 39.02
CA SER A 213 6.55 -19.61 39.56
C SER A 213 5.42 -18.62 39.29
N ALA A 214 4.75 -18.73 38.14
CA ALA A 214 3.54 -17.94 37.86
C ALA A 214 2.39 -18.35 38.81
N MET A 215 2.24 -19.65 39.07
CA MET A 215 1.26 -20.21 40.01
C MET A 215 1.52 -19.78 41.47
N GLU A 216 2.79 -19.57 41.85
CA GLU A 216 3.13 -19.05 43.19
C GLU A 216 2.72 -17.58 43.39
N LEU A 217 2.78 -16.76 42.33
CA LEU A 217 2.35 -15.35 42.38
C LEU A 217 0.83 -15.18 42.20
N SER A 218 0.17 -16.14 41.54
CA SER A 218 -1.27 -16.12 41.24
C SER A 218 -1.83 -17.54 41.09
N GLY A 219 -2.07 -18.24 42.21
CA GLY A 219 -2.43 -19.68 42.24
C GLY A 219 -3.86 -20.03 41.80
N GLU A 220 -4.72 -19.03 41.63
CA GLU A 220 -6.11 -19.21 41.22
C GLU A 220 -6.34 -18.91 39.73
N ASP A 221 -5.32 -18.50 38.98
CA ASP A 221 -5.46 -18.16 37.56
C ASP A 221 -5.69 -19.44 36.73
N PRO A 222 -6.87 -19.63 36.10
CA PRO A 222 -7.18 -20.83 35.33
C PRO A 222 -6.29 -21.02 34.10
N ILE A 223 -5.75 -19.92 33.54
CA ILE A 223 -4.85 -19.95 32.40
C ILE A 223 -3.54 -20.67 32.79
N ILE A 224 -3.07 -20.44 34.01
CA ILE A 224 -1.82 -21.02 34.52
C ILE A 224 -1.99 -22.53 34.83
N GLN A 225 -3.14 -22.95 35.38
CA GLN A 225 -3.40 -24.35 35.76
C GLN A 225 -3.50 -25.31 34.56
N ARG A 226 -4.21 -24.92 33.49
CA ARG A 226 -4.36 -25.73 32.27
C ARG A 226 -3.04 -26.00 31.57
N ALA A 227 -2.18 -24.98 31.50
CA ALA A 227 -0.86 -25.08 30.90
C ALA A 227 0.00 -26.15 31.60
N LEU A 228 -0.19 -26.34 32.91
CA LEU A 228 0.55 -27.31 33.71
C LEU A 228 0.10 -28.77 33.47
N ALA A 229 -1.20 -29.04 33.31
CA ALA A 229 -1.73 -30.40 33.11
C ALA A 229 -1.35 -31.01 31.76
N TYR A 230 -1.45 -30.22 30.70
CA TYR A 230 -0.97 -30.60 29.37
C TYR A 230 0.52 -30.97 29.39
N GLN A 231 1.31 -30.21 30.16
CA GLN A 231 2.74 -30.41 30.27
C GLN A 231 3.12 -31.75 30.93
N TYR A 232 2.31 -32.27 31.85
CA TYR A 232 2.51 -33.59 32.46
C TYR A 232 2.20 -34.73 31.48
N SER A 233 1.08 -34.63 30.76
CA SER A 233 0.66 -35.66 29.79
C SER A 233 1.72 -35.89 28.71
N LEU A 234 2.24 -34.81 28.12
CA LEU A 234 3.25 -34.88 27.06
C LEU A 234 4.56 -35.53 27.51
N LEU A 235 4.91 -35.39 28.80
CA LEU A 235 6.14 -35.95 29.38
C LEU A 235 5.98 -37.40 29.87
N GLY A 236 4.81 -38.02 29.70
CA GLY A 236 4.55 -39.37 30.17
C GLY A 236 4.41 -39.49 31.69
N TYR A 237 4.27 -38.36 32.40
CA TYR A 237 3.89 -38.31 33.81
C TYR A 237 2.39 -38.57 33.93
N LEU A 238 1.96 -39.76 33.49
CA LEU A 238 0.55 -40.11 33.30
C LEU A 238 -0.22 -40.07 34.63
N ALA A 239 0.42 -40.39 35.76
CA ALA A 239 -0.18 -40.35 37.09
C ALA A 239 -0.41 -38.89 37.56
N GLU A 240 0.58 -38.02 37.45
CA GLU A 240 0.48 -36.60 37.82
C GLU A 240 -0.43 -35.82 36.87
N ALA A 241 -0.45 -36.19 35.58
CA ALA A 241 -1.42 -35.70 34.62
C ALA A 241 -2.82 -36.11 35.04
N GLN A 242 -3.05 -37.39 35.36
CA GLN A 242 -4.34 -37.87 35.81
C GLN A 242 -4.81 -37.18 37.09
N GLU A 243 -3.96 -37.02 38.11
CA GLU A 243 -4.32 -36.32 39.35
C GLU A 243 -4.70 -34.84 39.12
N LEU A 244 -3.93 -34.12 38.30
CA LEU A 244 -4.22 -32.71 38.01
C LEU A 244 -5.45 -32.55 37.11
N LEU A 245 -5.68 -33.47 36.16
CA LEU A 245 -6.89 -33.47 35.34
C LEU A 245 -8.12 -33.78 36.22
N GLU A 246 -8.04 -34.73 37.16
CA GLU A 246 -9.09 -35.00 38.14
C GLU A 246 -9.36 -33.80 39.05
N LYS A 247 -8.32 -33.05 39.44
CA LYS A 247 -8.45 -31.80 40.20
C LYS A 247 -9.14 -30.70 39.40
N ILE A 248 -8.75 -30.48 38.15
CA ILE A 248 -9.39 -29.50 37.25
C ILE A 248 -10.85 -29.88 37.02
N LEU A 249 -11.13 -31.16 36.77
CA LEU A 249 -12.50 -31.66 36.57
C LEU A 249 -13.36 -31.61 37.83
N LYS A 250 -12.79 -31.44 39.03
CA LYS A 250 -13.57 -31.17 40.24
C LYS A 250 -14.19 -29.79 40.23
N ASP A 251 -13.48 -28.80 39.68
CA ASP A 251 -13.93 -27.41 39.56
C ASP A 251 -14.64 -27.15 38.22
N THR A 252 -14.26 -27.86 37.15
CA THR A 252 -14.84 -27.80 35.80
C THR A 252 -15.09 -29.19 35.18
N PRO A 253 -16.13 -29.95 35.61
CA PRO A 253 -16.36 -31.35 35.21
C PRO A 253 -16.58 -31.61 33.72
N ASP A 254 -17.02 -30.60 32.98
CA ASP A 254 -17.33 -30.69 31.56
C ASP A 254 -16.21 -30.09 30.67
N ASP A 255 -14.99 -29.87 31.19
CA ASP A 255 -13.89 -29.29 30.40
C ASP A 255 -13.51 -30.25 29.25
N PRO A 256 -13.77 -29.89 27.98
CA PRO A 256 -13.67 -30.84 26.89
C PRO A 256 -12.23 -31.10 26.42
N PHE A 257 -11.35 -30.11 26.60
CA PHE A 257 -9.91 -30.28 26.37
C PHE A 257 -9.36 -31.33 27.31
N VAL A 258 -9.77 -31.26 28.58
CA VAL A 258 -9.38 -32.23 29.61
C VAL A 258 -9.90 -33.64 29.29
N ASN A 259 -11.11 -33.79 28.73
CA ASN A 259 -11.68 -35.09 28.35
C ASN A 259 -11.06 -35.71 27.07
N LEU A 260 -10.71 -34.91 26.05
CA LEU A 260 -9.92 -35.41 24.91
C LEU A 260 -8.56 -35.93 25.38
N LEU A 261 -7.87 -35.14 26.21
CA LEU A 261 -6.57 -35.50 26.74
C LEU A 261 -6.65 -36.79 27.57
N LYS A 262 -7.76 -36.98 28.31
CA LYS A 262 -8.07 -38.24 29.00
C LYS A 262 -8.23 -39.42 28.04
N SER A 263 -9.00 -39.29 26.94
CA SER A 263 -9.16 -40.37 25.95
C SER A 263 -7.83 -40.77 25.30
N GLN A 264 -6.97 -39.78 24.99
CA GLN A 264 -5.62 -40.01 24.48
C GLN A 264 -4.76 -40.77 25.50
N VAL A 265 -4.74 -40.34 26.77
CA VAL A 265 -4.01 -41.01 27.86
C VAL A 265 -4.50 -42.46 28.06
N LEU A 266 -5.80 -42.73 27.92
CA LEU A 266 -6.39 -44.08 28.01
C LEU A 266 -5.99 -44.97 26.82
N LYS A 267 -6.03 -44.44 25.58
CA LYS A 267 -5.59 -45.16 24.38
C LYS A 267 -4.11 -45.53 24.47
N ASP A 268 -3.28 -44.59 24.89
CA ASP A 268 -1.84 -44.80 25.07
C ASP A 268 -1.52 -45.75 26.24
N SER A 269 -2.50 -45.98 27.14
CA SER A 269 -2.49 -46.99 28.20
C SER A 269 -3.08 -48.34 27.78
N ALA A 270 -3.31 -48.56 26.48
CA ALA A 270 -3.89 -49.77 25.88
C ALA A 270 -5.36 -50.08 26.24
N GLN A 271 -6.15 -49.05 26.60
CA GLN A 271 -7.57 -49.16 26.94
C GLN A 271 -8.46 -48.62 25.80
N GLU A 272 -8.41 -49.24 24.61
CA GLU A 272 -9.05 -48.71 23.38
C GLU A 272 -10.59 -48.66 23.46
N SER A 273 -11.22 -49.62 24.17
CA SER A 273 -12.68 -49.60 24.40
C SER A 273 -13.11 -48.42 25.28
N GLU A 274 -12.40 -48.17 26.38
CA GLU A 274 -12.66 -47.02 27.27
C GLU A 274 -12.36 -45.69 26.54
N ALA A 275 -11.35 -45.67 25.67
CA ALA A 275 -11.02 -44.49 24.87
C ALA A 275 -12.13 -44.15 23.86
N LEU A 276 -12.71 -45.15 23.19
CA LEU A 276 -13.84 -44.97 22.28
C LEU A 276 -15.13 -44.57 23.01
N GLU A 277 -15.35 -45.08 24.23
CA GLU A 277 -16.47 -44.66 25.08
C GLU A 277 -16.35 -43.18 25.47
N VAL A 278 -15.17 -42.74 25.91
CA VAL A 278 -14.91 -41.32 26.20
C VAL A 278 -15.10 -40.46 24.95
N LEU A 279 -14.66 -40.90 23.76
CA LEU A 279 -14.87 -40.15 22.51
C LEU A 279 -16.34 -40.07 22.10
N SER A 280 -17.13 -41.13 22.33
CA SER A 280 -18.58 -41.10 22.12
C SER A 280 -19.22 -40.10 23.07
N GLN A 281 -18.88 -40.11 24.37
CA GLN A 281 -19.40 -39.16 25.35
C GLN A 281 -19.03 -37.71 25.01
N VAL A 282 -17.81 -37.47 24.54
CA VAL A 282 -17.39 -36.15 24.08
C VAL A 282 -18.15 -35.74 22.82
N SER A 283 -18.31 -36.63 21.83
CA SER A 283 -19.08 -36.32 20.63
C SER A 283 -20.56 -36.03 20.94
N ASP A 284 -21.18 -36.82 21.82
CA ASP A 284 -22.56 -36.66 22.26
C ASP A 284 -22.74 -35.33 23.02
N LYS A 285 -21.82 -34.99 23.93
CA LYS A 285 -21.87 -33.74 24.69
C LYS A 285 -21.63 -32.51 23.81
N LEU A 286 -20.70 -32.59 22.85
CA LEU A 286 -20.43 -31.51 21.90
C LEU A 286 -21.57 -31.32 20.90
N SER A 287 -22.31 -32.39 20.59
CA SER A 287 -23.52 -32.29 19.77
C SER A 287 -24.61 -31.42 20.43
N GLN A 288 -24.62 -31.33 21.76
CA GLN A 288 -25.60 -30.56 22.56
C GLN A 288 -25.29 -29.06 22.68
N LEU A 289 -24.12 -28.59 22.25
CA LEU A 289 -23.74 -27.17 22.26
C LEU A 289 -24.32 -26.42 21.06
N SER A 290 -24.63 -25.12 21.21
CA SER A 290 -25.09 -24.29 20.09
C SER A 290 -23.96 -24.03 19.08
N ASP A 291 -24.30 -23.71 17.82
CA ASP A 291 -23.31 -23.44 16.77
C ASP A 291 -22.37 -22.28 17.09
N GLN A 292 -22.85 -21.30 17.86
CA GLN A 292 -22.04 -20.19 18.35
C GLN A 292 -21.06 -20.65 19.43
N GLN A 293 -21.47 -21.53 20.34
CA GLN A 293 -20.62 -22.07 21.41
C GLN A 293 -19.55 -23.06 20.89
N ARG A 294 -19.85 -23.82 19.82
CA ARG A 294 -18.87 -24.71 19.18
C ARG A 294 -17.85 -23.95 18.33
N ALA A 295 -18.23 -22.82 17.76
CA ALA A 295 -17.38 -22.05 16.86
C ALA A 295 -16.22 -21.34 17.56
N GLU A 296 -16.29 -21.18 18.88
CA GLU A 296 -15.39 -20.34 19.67
C GLU A 296 -14.25 -21.12 20.37
N ASP A 297 -14.31 -22.46 20.45
CA ASP A 297 -13.27 -23.29 21.10
C ASP A 297 -12.55 -24.23 20.11
N MET A 298 -11.30 -23.89 19.78
CA MET A 298 -10.41 -24.64 18.89
C MET A 298 -10.32 -26.12 19.21
N THR A 299 -10.25 -26.42 20.50
CA THR A 299 -10.00 -27.77 20.95
C THR A 299 -11.19 -28.65 20.58
N LEU A 300 -12.39 -28.12 20.77
CA LEU A 300 -13.63 -28.83 20.48
C LEU A 300 -13.77 -29.22 19.02
N ILE A 301 -13.31 -28.33 18.17
CA ILE A 301 -13.37 -28.49 16.73
C ILE A 301 -12.41 -29.60 16.29
N TYR A 302 -11.21 -29.67 16.85
CA TYR A 302 -10.28 -30.77 16.56
C TYR A 302 -10.87 -32.12 16.91
N VAL A 303 -11.38 -32.20 18.13
CA VAL A 303 -11.90 -33.42 18.74
C VAL A 303 -13.01 -33.96 17.85
N THR A 304 -13.90 -33.08 17.40
CA THR A 304 -14.99 -33.40 16.50
C THR A 304 -14.49 -33.84 15.12
N ALA A 305 -13.49 -33.16 14.56
CA ALA A 305 -12.91 -33.45 13.25
C ALA A 305 -12.25 -34.83 13.18
N ALA A 306 -11.40 -35.12 14.16
CA ALA A 306 -10.66 -36.36 14.25
C ALA A 306 -11.62 -37.54 14.47
N ALA A 307 -12.62 -37.38 15.35
CA ALA A 307 -13.66 -38.39 15.55
C ALA A 307 -14.45 -38.68 14.26
N ALA A 308 -14.83 -37.65 13.49
CA ALA A 308 -15.62 -37.78 12.26
C ALA A 308 -14.87 -38.38 11.07
N TYR A 309 -13.59 -38.02 10.88
CA TYR A 309 -12.76 -38.58 9.81
C TYR A 309 -12.58 -40.10 9.98
N LEU A 310 -12.33 -40.54 11.22
CA LEU A 310 -12.18 -41.96 11.57
C LEU A 310 -13.48 -42.77 11.34
N GLN A 311 -14.62 -42.08 11.21
CA GLN A 311 -15.93 -42.67 10.93
C GLN A 311 -16.36 -42.55 9.44
N ASN A 312 -15.51 -42.05 8.53
CA ASN A 312 -15.78 -41.80 7.09
C ASN A 312 -16.89 -40.78 6.77
N ASN A 313 -17.24 -39.93 7.73
CA ASN A 313 -18.20 -38.86 7.49
C ASN A 313 -17.49 -37.67 6.83
N PHE A 314 -17.28 -37.69 5.51
CA PHE A 314 -16.46 -36.68 4.81
C PHE A 314 -17.02 -35.26 4.86
N GLU A 315 -18.32 -35.06 4.99
CA GLU A 315 -18.89 -33.72 5.16
C GLU A 315 -18.58 -33.16 6.56
N LEU A 316 -18.83 -33.94 7.60
CA LEU A 316 -18.56 -33.52 8.97
C LEU A 316 -17.06 -33.41 9.25
N ALA A 317 -16.28 -34.37 8.73
CA ALA A 317 -14.83 -34.37 8.79
C ALA A 317 -14.25 -33.18 8.00
N GLN A 318 -14.71 -32.91 6.78
CA GLN A 318 -14.23 -31.77 6.02
C GLN A 318 -14.57 -30.45 6.73
N THR A 319 -15.77 -30.32 7.28
CA THR A 319 -16.22 -29.11 7.98
C THR A 319 -15.36 -28.85 9.22
N ASN A 320 -15.21 -29.85 10.07
CA ASN A 320 -14.46 -29.71 11.31
C ASN A 320 -12.94 -29.72 11.09
N LEU A 321 -12.39 -30.45 10.10
CA LEU A 321 -10.95 -30.41 9.75
C LEU A 321 -10.58 -29.05 9.15
N LYS A 322 -11.44 -28.44 8.32
CA LYS A 322 -11.24 -27.06 7.88
C LYS A 322 -11.22 -26.11 9.06
N GLN A 323 -12.19 -26.24 9.96
CA GLN A 323 -12.30 -25.36 11.11
C GLN A 323 -11.16 -25.59 12.11
N TYR A 324 -10.66 -26.83 12.23
CA TYR A 324 -9.52 -27.17 13.07
C TYR A 324 -8.20 -26.71 12.47
N LEU A 325 -7.96 -26.95 11.19
CA LEU A 325 -6.73 -26.56 10.50
C LEU A 325 -6.56 -25.04 10.36
N LYS A 326 -7.64 -24.27 10.60
CA LYS A 326 -7.56 -22.80 10.84
C LYS A 326 -6.84 -22.48 12.14
N LEU A 327 -6.90 -23.38 13.11
CA LEU A 327 -6.48 -23.14 14.47
C LEU A 327 -5.21 -23.94 14.83
N SER A 328 -5.03 -25.14 14.26
CA SER A 328 -3.83 -25.99 14.38
C SER A 328 -3.30 -26.38 13.00
N PRO A 329 -2.49 -25.50 12.39
CA PRO A 329 -2.27 -25.57 10.97
C PRO A 329 -1.40 -26.74 10.51
N ASN A 330 -0.40 -27.20 11.24
CA ASN A 330 0.66 -28.06 10.68
C ASN A 330 0.50 -29.58 10.93
N ASP A 331 -0.70 -30.04 11.27
CA ASP A 331 -0.98 -31.46 11.49
C ASP A 331 -1.02 -32.22 10.15
N LEU A 332 0.10 -32.86 9.76
CA LEU A 332 0.27 -33.58 8.51
C LEU A 332 -0.84 -34.57 8.21
N THR A 333 -1.36 -35.17 9.27
CA THR A 333 -2.44 -36.13 9.23
C THR A 333 -3.70 -35.42 8.74
N ALA A 334 -4.15 -34.39 9.44
CA ALA A 334 -5.33 -33.60 9.07
C ALA A 334 -5.22 -33.00 7.65
N ILE A 335 -4.01 -32.62 7.21
CA ILE A 335 -3.74 -32.05 5.88
C ILE A 335 -3.89 -33.09 4.77
N SER A 336 -3.31 -34.28 4.96
CA SER A 336 -3.44 -35.39 4.02
C SER A 336 -4.91 -35.83 3.92
N MET A 337 -5.60 -35.92 5.05
CA MET A 337 -7.03 -36.22 5.13
C MET A 337 -7.86 -35.26 4.27
N LEU A 338 -7.63 -33.95 4.41
CA LEU A 338 -8.42 -32.93 3.72
C LEU A 338 -8.03 -32.75 2.24
N SER A 339 -6.76 -32.91 1.86
CA SER A 339 -6.30 -32.71 0.47
C SER A 339 -6.80 -33.78 -0.49
N ASN A 340 -6.85 -35.03 -0.04
CA ASN A 340 -7.42 -36.12 -0.82
C ASN A 340 -8.92 -35.93 -1.05
N ILE A 341 -9.65 -35.42 -0.04
CA ILE A 341 -11.06 -35.07 -0.18
C ILE A 341 -11.25 -34.05 -1.33
N TYR A 342 -10.39 -33.03 -1.46
CA TYR A 342 -10.53 -32.00 -2.51
C TYR A 342 -10.20 -32.47 -3.93
N ILE A 343 -9.10 -33.21 -4.11
CA ILE A 343 -8.67 -33.70 -5.42
C ILE A 343 -9.75 -34.61 -6.02
N GLN A 344 -10.31 -35.50 -5.21
CA GLN A 344 -11.37 -36.42 -5.63
C GLN A 344 -12.64 -35.67 -6.10
N GLN A 345 -12.89 -34.50 -5.53
CA GLN A 345 -14.01 -33.63 -5.89
C GLN A 345 -13.68 -32.69 -7.08
N LYS A 346 -12.53 -32.85 -7.77
CA LYS A 346 -12.01 -31.97 -8.83
C LYS A 346 -11.80 -30.50 -8.38
N GLN A 347 -11.65 -30.29 -7.08
CA GLN A 347 -11.43 -28.97 -6.48
C GLN A 347 -9.93 -28.69 -6.39
N PHE A 348 -9.26 -28.59 -7.55
CA PHE A 348 -7.80 -28.44 -7.64
C PHE A 348 -7.28 -27.18 -6.98
N ASP A 349 -8.02 -26.08 -7.05
CA ASP A 349 -7.66 -24.85 -6.33
C ASP A 349 -7.67 -25.06 -4.81
N LYS A 350 -8.67 -25.75 -4.26
CA LYS A 350 -8.74 -26.02 -2.80
C LYS A 350 -7.69 -27.02 -2.34
N ALA A 351 -7.32 -27.96 -3.22
CA ALA A 351 -6.23 -28.88 -2.98
C ALA A 351 -4.87 -28.17 -3.00
N GLU A 352 -4.66 -27.25 -3.95
CA GLU A 352 -3.49 -26.37 -3.99
C GLU A 352 -3.39 -25.58 -2.70
N ASP A 353 -4.45 -24.83 -2.36
CA ASP A 353 -4.49 -23.93 -1.23
C ASP A 353 -4.14 -24.66 0.06
N LEU A 354 -4.71 -25.85 0.25
CA LEU A 354 -4.42 -26.66 1.42
C LEU A 354 -2.98 -27.17 1.42
N LEU A 355 -2.49 -27.78 0.35
CA LEU A 355 -1.15 -28.38 0.36
C LEU A 355 -0.05 -27.30 0.42
N GLU A 356 -0.27 -26.17 -0.25
CA GLU A 356 0.60 -25.00 -0.23
C GLU A 356 0.67 -24.36 1.16
N GLN A 357 -0.47 -24.16 1.84
CA GLN A 357 -0.50 -23.63 3.21
C GLN A 357 0.31 -24.49 4.18
N LYS A 358 0.54 -25.74 3.81
CA LYS A 358 1.08 -26.79 4.68
C LYS A 358 2.38 -27.38 4.16
N GLU A 359 3.02 -26.65 3.24
CA GLU A 359 4.23 -27.07 2.52
C GLU A 359 5.36 -27.50 3.46
N LEU A 360 5.60 -26.76 4.55
CA LEU A 360 6.64 -27.07 5.53
C LEU A 360 6.45 -28.42 6.21
N ALA A 361 5.21 -28.84 6.34
CA ALA A 361 4.86 -30.11 6.94
C ALA A 361 5.02 -31.23 5.88
N ILE A 362 4.46 -31.05 4.68
CA ILE A 362 4.40 -32.11 3.64
C ILE A 362 5.72 -32.36 2.90
N ILE A 363 6.72 -31.49 3.05
CA ILE A 363 8.03 -31.58 2.39
C ILE A 363 8.79 -32.89 2.63
N SER A 364 8.44 -33.60 3.70
CA SER A 364 8.98 -34.92 4.05
C SER A 364 8.29 -36.08 3.31
N ASP A 365 7.27 -35.78 2.47
CA ASP A 365 6.48 -36.72 1.69
C ASP A 365 6.53 -36.37 0.17
N LEU A 366 7.20 -37.21 -0.63
CA LEU A 366 7.37 -36.99 -2.09
C LEU A 366 6.04 -36.92 -2.84
N VAL A 367 5.04 -37.68 -2.40
CA VAL A 367 3.79 -37.84 -3.13
C VAL A 367 2.91 -36.62 -2.96
N LEU A 368 2.73 -36.15 -1.72
CA LEU A 368 2.04 -34.89 -1.45
C LEU A 368 2.77 -33.73 -2.11
N SER A 369 4.10 -33.77 -2.14
CA SER A 369 4.92 -32.72 -2.72
C SER A 369 4.88 -32.68 -4.25
N LEU A 370 4.99 -33.81 -4.97
CA LEU A 370 4.88 -33.81 -6.45
C LEU A 370 3.45 -33.48 -6.91
N LYS A 371 2.42 -33.88 -6.15
CA LYS A 371 1.05 -33.44 -6.39
C LYS A 371 0.96 -31.91 -6.35
N LEU A 372 1.59 -31.31 -5.35
CA LEU A 372 1.64 -29.86 -5.24
C LEU A 372 2.46 -29.22 -6.38
N VAL A 373 3.58 -29.80 -6.81
CA VAL A 373 4.38 -29.31 -7.96
C VAL A 373 3.57 -29.29 -9.26
N ASP A 374 2.80 -30.34 -9.54
CA ASP A 374 1.99 -30.42 -10.75
C ASP A 374 0.84 -29.42 -10.72
N ILE A 375 0.17 -29.31 -9.57
CA ILE A 375 -0.84 -28.28 -9.33
C ILE A 375 -0.24 -26.87 -9.53
N TYR A 376 0.97 -26.61 -9.02
CA TYR A 376 1.69 -25.35 -9.25
C TYR A 376 1.97 -25.08 -10.72
N LEU A 377 2.39 -26.09 -11.49
CA LEU A 377 2.64 -25.89 -12.92
C LEU A 377 1.38 -25.55 -13.71
N ASN A 378 0.26 -26.20 -13.39
CA ASN A 378 -1.02 -25.95 -14.03
C ASN A 378 -1.60 -24.58 -13.64
N ASN A 379 -1.33 -24.15 -12.40
CA ASN A 379 -1.69 -22.83 -11.91
C ASN A 379 -0.58 -21.77 -12.11
N ASN A 380 0.40 -22.03 -13.00
CA ASN A 380 1.49 -21.11 -13.38
C ASN A 380 2.37 -20.60 -12.22
N ARG A 381 2.43 -21.31 -11.09
CA ARG A 381 3.24 -21.02 -9.89
C ARG A 381 4.66 -21.56 -10.03
N MET A 382 5.38 -21.11 -11.04
CA MET A 382 6.66 -21.70 -11.43
C MET A 382 7.74 -21.66 -10.33
N PHE A 383 7.91 -20.52 -9.66
CA PHE A 383 8.88 -20.39 -8.56
C PHE A 383 8.60 -21.38 -7.43
N LYS A 384 7.33 -21.68 -7.16
CA LYS A 384 6.96 -22.62 -6.09
C LYS A 384 7.19 -24.06 -6.51
N ALA A 385 6.92 -24.38 -7.77
CA ALA A 385 7.32 -25.66 -8.36
C ALA A 385 8.84 -25.87 -8.26
N GLU A 386 9.65 -24.87 -8.65
CA GLU A 386 11.13 -24.94 -8.53
C GLU A 386 11.59 -25.12 -7.10
N TYR A 387 11.09 -24.28 -6.20
CA TYR A 387 11.49 -24.27 -4.81
C TYR A 387 11.18 -25.60 -4.11
N LEU A 388 9.99 -26.15 -4.36
CA LEU A 388 9.60 -27.44 -3.81
C LEU A 388 10.46 -28.57 -4.39
N LEU A 389 10.78 -28.53 -5.69
CA LEU A 389 11.69 -29.51 -6.29
C LEU A 389 13.13 -29.40 -5.79
N GLU A 390 13.63 -28.22 -5.47
CA GLU A 390 14.96 -28.05 -4.86
C GLU A 390 15.03 -28.68 -3.46
N LYS A 391 13.94 -28.55 -2.69
CA LYS A 391 13.80 -29.17 -1.38
C LYS A 391 13.77 -30.70 -1.48
N LEU A 392 12.99 -31.22 -2.42
CA LEU A 392 12.88 -32.65 -2.69
C LEU A 392 14.16 -33.27 -3.25
N ALA A 393 15.02 -32.48 -3.90
CA ALA A 393 16.25 -32.96 -4.52
C ALA A 393 17.21 -33.66 -3.54
N ARG A 394 17.14 -33.30 -2.24
CA ARG A 394 17.99 -33.91 -1.19
C ARG A 394 17.70 -35.40 -1.02
N ASP A 395 16.43 -35.75 -1.07
CA ASP A 395 15.96 -37.09 -0.69
C ASP A 395 15.51 -37.91 -1.92
N PHE A 396 15.25 -37.27 -3.07
CA PHE A 396 14.59 -37.90 -4.24
C PHE A 396 15.29 -37.68 -5.61
N SER A 397 16.55 -37.25 -5.63
CA SER A 397 17.28 -36.84 -6.85
C SER A 397 17.44 -37.89 -7.96
N ASN A 398 17.29 -39.19 -7.67
CA ASN A 398 17.47 -40.28 -8.65
C ASN A 398 16.14 -40.86 -9.19
N ASP A 399 14.99 -40.25 -8.87
CA ASP A 399 13.68 -40.72 -9.36
C ASP A 399 13.34 -40.11 -10.74
N ASP A 400 13.04 -40.93 -11.75
CA ASP A 400 12.70 -40.49 -13.13
C ASP A 400 11.56 -39.44 -13.15
N ARG A 401 10.57 -39.58 -12.24
CA ARG A 401 9.41 -38.66 -12.15
C ARG A 401 9.84 -37.29 -11.66
N PHE A 402 10.76 -37.27 -10.69
CA PHE A 402 11.36 -36.03 -10.21
C PHE A 402 12.19 -35.35 -11.31
N VAL A 403 13.01 -36.11 -12.05
CA VAL A 403 13.93 -35.56 -13.08
C VAL A 403 13.17 -34.93 -14.25
N LEU A 404 12.17 -35.62 -14.81
CA LEU A 404 11.34 -35.09 -15.89
C LEU A 404 10.55 -33.85 -15.45
N MET A 405 9.95 -33.90 -14.26
CA MET A 405 9.24 -32.77 -13.69
C MET A 405 10.17 -31.56 -13.52
N LYS A 406 11.39 -31.79 -13.00
CA LYS A 406 12.41 -30.75 -12.84
C LYS A 406 12.90 -30.19 -14.17
N ALA A 407 13.09 -31.01 -15.20
CA ALA A 407 13.50 -30.52 -16.52
C ALA A 407 12.43 -29.63 -17.16
N ASN A 408 11.16 -30.02 -17.07
CA ASN A 408 10.03 -29.22 -17.56
C ASN A 408 9.91 -27.88 -16.81
N VAL A 409 10.06 -27.92 -15.48
CA VAL A 409 10.09 -26.73 -14.64
C VAL A 409 11.23 -25.79 -15.07
N LEU A 410 12.47 -26.28 -15.16
CA LEU A 410 13.63 -25.48 -15.60
C LEU A 410 13.42 -24.87 -17.00
N ALA A 411 12.77 -25.61 -17.90
CA ALA A 411 12.46 -25.16 -19.25
C ALA A 411 11.53 -23.95 -19.25
N LYS A 412 10.36 -24.01 -18.58
CA LYS A 412 9.48 -22.83 -18.57
C LYS A 412 10.03 -21.67 -17.73
N SER A 413 11.02 -21.91 -16.88
CA SER A 413 11.80 -20.85 -16.20
C SER A 413 12.91 -20.26 -17.05
N LYS A 414 12.99 -20.60 -18.34
CA LYS A 414 14.01 -20.15 -19.28
C LYS A 414 15.45 -20.57 -18.94
N ARG A 415 15.63 -21.50 -18.00
CA ARG A 415 16.92 -22.11 -17.64
C ARG A 415 17.24 -23.26 -18.58
N TYR A 416 17.25 -22.94 -19.86
CA TYR A 416 17.26 -23.94 -20.93
C TYR A 416 18.50 -24.82 -20.88
N ASN A 417 19.67 -24.24 -20.64
CA ASN A 417 20.92 -25.01 -20.60
C ASN A 417 20.96 -25.96 -19.39
N ASP A 418 20.38 -25.57 -18.25
CA ASP A 418 20.30 -26.42 -17.06
C ASP A 418 19.33 -27.58 -17.29
N ALA A 419 18.18 -27.30 -17.91
CA ALA A 419 17.20 -28.33 -18.29
C ALA A 419 17.82 -29.35 -19.24
N LEU A 420 18.52 -28.88 -20.27
CA LEU A 420 19.20 -29.73 -21.25
C LEU A 420 20.32 -30.55 -20.62
N SER A 421 21.10 -29.96 -19.71
CA SER A 421 22.17 -30.66 -19.00
C SER A 421 21.61 -31.73 -18.04
N LEU A 422 20.51 -31.44 -17.35
CA LEU A 422 19.83 -32.42 -16.50
C LEU A 422 19.35 -33.63 -17.30
N LEU A 423 18.74 -33.40 -18.46
CA LEU A 423 18.27 -34.47 -19.34
C LEU A 423 19.41 -35.27 -19.98
N SER A 424 20.53 -34.63 -20.34
CA SER A 424 21.68 -35.32 -20.95
C SER A 424 22.50 -36.15 -19.96
N ASN A 425 22.57 -35.72 -18.70
CA ASN A 425 23.38 -36.36 -17.67
C ASN A 425 22.65 -37.51 -16.97
N HIS A 426 21.32 -37.51 -17.02
CA HIS A 426 20.50 -38.59 -16.50
C HIS A 426 20.37 -39.70 -17.56
N LYS A 427 20.69 -40.95 -17.21
CA LYS A 427 20.43 -42.10 -18.09
C LYS A 427 19.04 -42.64 -17.79
N PRO A 428 18.01 -42.30 -18.59
CA PRO A 428 16.66 -42.78 -18.32
C PRO A 428 16.63 -44.31 -18.34
N GLN A 429 16.13 -44.93 -17.26
CA GLN A 429 15.87 -46.37 -17.24
C GLN A 429 14.57 -46.71 -17.98
N THR A 430 13.64 -45.73 -18.06
CA THR A 430 12.39 -45.76 -18.81
C THR A 430 12.16 -44.41 -19.55
N ASN A 431 11.34 -44.35 -20.61
CA ASN A 431 10.88 -43.10 -21.29
C ASN A 431 11.88 -42.33 -22.22
N ILE A 432 12.67 -43.01 -23.07
CA ILE A 432 13.68 -42.38 -23.95
C ILE A 432 13.09 -41.31 -24.91
N SER A 433 11.98 -41.60 -25.61
CA SER A 433 11.37 -40.64 -26.55
C SER A 433 10.81 -39.40 -25.86
N SER A 434 10.35 -39.51 -24.61
CA SER A 434 9.86 -38.39 -23.80
C SER A 434 10.99 -37.41 -23.45
N TYR A 435 12.22 -37.90 -23.24
CA TYR A 435 13.40 -37.06 -23.04
C TYR A 435 13.75 -36.28 -24.33
N ALA A 436 13.74 -36.94 -25.49
CA ALA A 436 14.06 -36.31 -26.77
C ALA A 436 13.02 -35.25 -27.19
N MET A 437 11.73 -35.52 -26.99
CA MET A 437 10.65 -34.55 -27.22
C MET A 437 10.76 -33.33 -26.30
N THR A 438 10.98 -33.56 -25.00
CA THR A 438 11.18 -32.46 -24.03
C THR A 438 12.40 -31.61 -24.42
N THR A 439 13.49 -32.24 -24.87
CA THR A 439 14.70 -31.57 -25.36
C THR A 439 14.40 -30.67 -26.57
N GLY A 440 13.64 -31.17 -27.56
CA GLY A 440 13.26 -30.41 -28.75
C GLY A 440 12.43 -29.17 -28.42
N LEU A 441 11.43 -29.31 -27.54
CA LEU A 441 10.59 -28.20 -27.09
C LEU A 441 11.40 -27.15 -26.31
N ILE A 442 12.37 -27.58 -25.49
CA ILE A 442 13.29 -26.67 -24.80
C ILE A 442 14.06 -25.80 -25.80
N PHE A 443 14.64 -26.39 -26.86
CA PHE A 443 15.37 -25.62 -27.87
C PHE A 443 14.49 -24.58 -28.59
N ILE A 444 13.24 -24.91 -28.88
CA ILE A 444 12.28 -23.95 -29.46
C ILE A 444 12.05 -22.77 -28.52
N THR A 445 11.77 -23.04 -27.24
CA THR A 445 11.52 -21.98 -26.25
C THR A 445 12.76 -21.11 -26.01
N LYS A 446 13.96 -21.68 -26.15
CA LYS A 446 15.25 -20.97 -26.09
C LYS A 446 15.49 -20.03 -27.29
N GLY A 447 14.83 -20.27 -28.42
CA GLY A 447 15.14 -19.61 -29.70
C GLY A 447 16.35 -20.21 -30.43
N ASP A 448 16.83 -21.37 -29.98
CA ASP A 448 17.93 -22.13 -30.59
C ASP A 448 17.36 -23.05 -31.67
N PHE A 449 16.90 -22.42 -32.76
CA PHE A 449 16.15 -23.10 -33.79
C PHE A 449 16.98 -24.11 -34.59
N GLU A 450 18.30 -23.90 -34.69
CA GLU A 450 19.21 -24.84 -35.36
C GLU A 450 19.28 -26.17 -34.60
N SER A 451 19.43 -26.12 -33.27
CA SER A 451 19.48 -27.32 -32.44
C SER A 451 18.11 -28.00 -32.38
N ALA A 452 17.02 -27.22 -32.29
CA ALA A 452 15.66 -27.74 -32.37
C ALA A 452 15.43 -28.53 -33.67
N GLN A 453 15.94 -28.02 -34.79
CA GLN A 453 15.81 -28.66 -36.11
C GLN A 453 16.62 -29.97 -36.20
N LYS A 454 17.78 -30.06 -35.54
CA LYS A 454 18.54 -31.33 -35.43
C LYS A 454 17.76 -32.39 -34.64
N VAL A 455 17.15 -32.02 -33.53
CA VAL A 455 16.30 -32.94 -32.74
C VAL A 455 15.08 -33.38 -33.56
N ALA A 456 14.37 -32.43 -34.16
CA ALA A 456 13.18 -32.72 -34.97
C ALA A 456 13.49 -33.61 -36.19
N SER A 457 14.61 -33.37 -36.88
CA SER A 457 15.04 -34.21 -38.00
C SER A 457 15.41 -35.63 -37.58
N THR A 458 16.03 -35.81 -36.42
CA THR A 458 16.33 -37.15 -35.86
C THR A 458 15.03 -37.90 -35.55
N LEU A 459 14.09 -37.26 -34.84
CA LEU A 459 12.79 -37.84 -34.52
C LEU A 459 11.98 -38.19 -35.79
N LEU A 460 12.00 -37.33 -36.80
CA LEU A 460 11.34 -37.59 -38.09
C LEU A 460 12.05 -38.66 -38.94
N GLN A 461 13.35 -38.91 -38.77
CA GLN A 461 14.01 -40.05 -39.42
C GLN A 461 13.56 -41.38 -38.79
N GLU A 462 13.35 -41.40 -37.48
CA GLU A 462 12.83 -42.57 -36.76
C GLU A 462 11.36 -42.84 -37.13
N ASN A 463 10.54 -41.79 -37.21
CA ASN A 463 9.13 -41.89 -37.61
C ASN A 463 8.67 -40.67 -38.44
N PRO A 464 8.76 -40.74 -39.78
CA PRO A 464 8.44 -39.60 -40.67
C PRO A 464 6.97 -39.17 -40.66
N SER A 465 6.07 -40.05 -40.24
CA SER A 465 4.62 -39.82 -40.18
C SER A 465 4.11 -39.41 -38.81
N SER A 466 4.98 -39.30 -37.80
CA SER A 466 4.57 -38.93 -36.44
C SER A 466 4.00 -37.50 -36.41
N ILE A 467 2.74 -37.36 -35.98
CA ILE A 467 2.07 -36.07 -35.83
C ILE A 467 2.84 -35.17 -34.85
N ASP A 468 3.31 -35.72 -33.73
CA ASP A 468 4.05 -34.98 -32.70
C ASP A 468 5.38 -34.40 -33.24
N PHE A 469 6.05 -35.12 -34.13
CA PHE A 469 7.35 -34.70 -34.69
C PHE A 469 7.17 -33.69 -35.83
N LEU A 470 6.11 -33.86 -36.65
CA LEU A 470 5.71 -32.86 -37.64
C LEU A 470 5.27 -31.55 -36.98
N MET A 471 4.54 -31.63 -35.85
CA MET A 471 4.12 -30.47 -35.07
C MET A 471 5.32 -29.70 -34.54
N LEU A 472 6.30 -30.40 -33.96
CA LEU A 472 7.55 -29.80 -33.48
C LEU A 472 8.26 -29.03 -34.61
N SER A 473 8.33 -29.61 -35.82
CA SER A 473 8.95 -28.99 -36.99
C SER A 473 8.18 -27.75 -37.48
N GLY A 474 6.85 -27.81 -37.49
CA GLY A 474 6.00 -26.68 -37.88
C GLY A 474 6.11 -25.48 -36.92
N LEU A 475 6.19 -25.75 -35.62
CA LEU A 475 6.39 -24.72 -34.59
C LEU A 475 7.75 -24.00 -34.73
N ILE A 476 8.81 -24.73 -35.11
CA ILE A 476 10.13 -24.12 -35.41
C ILE A 476 10.01 -23.11 -36.56
N ALA A 477 9.39 -23.51 -37.67
CA ALA A 477 9.22 -22.63 -38.84
C ALA A 477 8.39 -21.39 -38.52
N LEU A 478 7.33 -21.52 -37.70
CA LEU A 478 6.49 -20.39 -37.30
C LEU A 478 7.27 -19.37 -36.44
N LYS A 479 8.13 -19.83 -35.53
CA LYS A 479 8.97 -18.94 -34.70
C LYS A 479 10.09 -18.26 -35.48
N GLN A 480 10.54 -18.84 -36.59
CA GLN A 480 11.52 -18.23 -37.51
C GLN A 480 10.88 -17.27 -38.51
N GLU A 481 9.58 -16.97 -38.38
CA GLU A 481 8.82 -16.14 -39.31
C GLU A 481 8.80 -16.70 -40.75
N GLN A 482 9.04 -18.00 -40.90
CA GLN A 482 8.98 -18.72 -42.18
C GLN A 482 7.55 -19.17 -42.43
N TRP A 483 6.64 -18.19 -42.54
CA TRP A 483 5.19 -18.40 -42.53
C TRP A 483 4.72 -19.44 -43.57
N GLN A 484 5.26 -19.41 -44.79
CA GLN A 484 4.90 -20.33 -45.87
C GLN A 484 5.37 -21.77 -45.61
N GLN A 485 6.56 -21.94 -45.01
CA GLN A 485 7.08 -23.26 -44.68
C GLN A 485 6.31 -23.88 -43.52
N ALA A 486 5.91 -23.08 -42.53
CA ALA A 486 5.08 -23.52 -41.43
C ALA A 486 3.72 -24.03 -41.92
N LEU A 487 3.06 -23.29 -42.83
CA LEU A 487 1.80 -23.71 -43.45
C LEU A 487 1.93 -25.07 -44.16
N HIS A 488 2.97 -25.26 -44.98
CA HIS A 488 3.19 -26.55 -45.67
C HIS A 488 3.38 -27.74 -44.70
N LEU A 489 4.00 -27.52 -43.53
CA LEU A 489 4.15 -28.56 -42.51
C LEU A 489 2.83 -28.86 -41.79
N PHE A 490 2.04 -27.84 -41.47
CA PHE A 490 0.71 -28.02 -40.88
C PHE A 490 -0.26 -28.70 -41.87
N ASP A 491 -0.18 -28.39 -43.17
CA ASP A 491 -0.97 -29.06 -44.21
C ASP A 491 -0.73 -30.58 -44.22
N LYS A 492 0.53 -31.03 -44.03
CA LYS A 492 0.84 -32.46 -43.91
C LYS A 492 0.19 -33.13 -42.71
N ILE A 493 0.06 -32.42 -41.59
CA ILE A 493 -0.64 -32.90 -40.39
C ILE A 493 -2.14 -32.97 -40.68
N LEU A 494 -2.69 -31.92 -41.30
CA LEU A 494 -4.12 -31.83 -41.61
C LEU A 494 -4.59 -32.81 -42.70
N ILE A 495 -3.69 -33.32 -43.54
CA ILE A 495 -3.98 -34.45 -44.44
C ILE A 495 -4.18 -35.75 -43.65
N GLN A 496 -3.45 -35.96 -42.55
CA GLN A 496 -3.56 -37.17 -41.73
C GLN A 496 -4.68 -37.08 -40.70
N ASP A 497 -4.78 -35.94 -40.04
CA ASP A 497 -5.81 -35.61 -39.06
C ASP A 497 -6.34 -34.21 -39.39
N SER A 498 -7.40 -34.18 -40.18
CA SER A 498 -8.02 -32.92 -40.59
C SER A 498 -8.61 -32.16 -39.40
N SER A 499 -8.89 -32.81 -38.28
CA SER A 499 -9.43 -32.23 -37.04
C SER A 499 -8.36 -31.74 -36.06
N ASN A 500 -7.08 -31.85 -36.42
CA ASN A 500 -5.99 -31.52 -35.51
C ASN A 500 -6.03 -30.04 -35.10
N PHE A 501 -6.42 -29.80 -33.84
CA PHE A 501 -6.61 -28.46 -33.29
C PHE A 501 -5.34 -27.59 -33.42
N SER A 502 -4.21 -28.12 -32.95
CA SER A 502 -2.94 -27.41 -32.90
C SER A 502 -2.44 -26.99 -34.29
N ALA A 503 -2.61 -27.84 -35.31
CA ALA A 503 -2.19 -27.52 -36.67
C ALA A 503 -3.05 -26.41 -37.29
N ARG A 504 -4.38 -26.49 -37.16
CA ARG A 504 -5.31 -25.44 -37.64
C ARG A 504 -5.05 -24.10 -36.94
N PHE A 505 -4.82 -24.09 -35.62
CA PHE A 505 -4.57 -22.88 -34.85
C PHE A 505 -3.29 -22.16 -35.29
N ASN A 506 -2.20 -22.92 -35.48
CA ASN A 506 -0.93 -22.37 -35.93
C ASN A 506 -1.00 -21.88 -37.39
N SER A 507 -1.76 -22.54 -38.26
CA SER A 507 -2.03 -22.04 -39.62
C SER A 507 -2.75 -20.69 -39.60
N ALA A 508 -3.78 -20.51 -38.78
CA ALA A 508 -4.47 -19.22 -38.64
C ALA A 508 -3.51 -18.09 -38.19
N THR A 509 -2.62 -18.39 -37.24
CA THR A 509 -1.60 -17.45 -36.75
C THR A 509 -0.65 -17.02 -37.88
N ALA A 510 -0.20 -17.96 -38.71
CA ALA A 510 0.66 -17.66 -39.86
C ALA A 510 -0.08 -16.82 -40.93
N HIS A 511 -1.36 -17.10 -41.20
CA HIS A 511 -2.18 -16.27 -42.10
C HIS A 511 -2.37 -14.84 -41.58
N ALA A 512 -2.58 -14.66 -40.26
CA ALA A 512 -2.69 -13.34 -39.64
C ALA A 512 -1.42 -12.51 -39.82
N ALA A 513 -0.24 -13.11 -39.62
CA ALA A 513 1.05 -12.45 -39.80
C ALA A 513 1.32 -12.04 -41.26
N LEU A 514 0.79 -12.80 -42.23
CA LEU A 514 0.86 -12.49 -43.66
C LEU A 514 -0.16 -11.42 -44.12
N ASN A 515 -0.90 -10.79 -43.18
CA ASN A 515 -2.03 -9.89 -43.46
C ASN A 515 -3.18 -10.55 -44.24
N ASN A 516 -3.28 -11.88 -44.21
CA ASN A 516 -4.40 -12.63 -44.78
C ASN A 516 -5.55 -12.72 -43.75
N THR A 517 -6.00 -11.57 -43.25
CA THR A 517 -6.92 -11.45 -42.11
C THR A 517 -8.22 -12.25 -42.28
N GLN A 518 -8.79 -12.27 -43.50
CA GLN A 518 -10.04 -13.01 -43.75
C GLN A 518 -9.84 -14.53 -43.64
N GLN A 519 -8.75 -15.07 -44.21
CA GLN A 519 -8.45 -16.50 -44.11
C GLN A 519 -8.17 -16.90 -42.65
N ALA A 520 -7.46 -16.06 -41.89
CA ALA A 520 -7.23 -16.29 -40.47
C ALA A 520 -8.55 -16.31 -39.68
N LEU A 521 -9.46 -15.37 -39.95
CA LEU A 521 -10.79 -15.33 -39.32
C LEU A 521 -11.61 -16.57 -39.64
N ASP A 522 -11.61 -17.04 -40.90
CA ASP A 522 -12.38 -18.21 -41.31
C ASP A 522 -11.89 -19.49 -40.62
N ILE A 523 -10.57 -19.67 -40.51
CA ILE A 523 -9.97 -20.81 -39.81
C ILE A 523 -10.29 -20.76 -38.31
N VAL A 524 -10.17 -19.59 -37.67
CA VAL A 524 -10.44 -19.46 -36.23
C VAL A 524 -11.92 -19.62 -35.90
N LYS A 525 -12.84 -19.15 -36.76
CA LYS A 525 -14.27 -19.42 -36.60
C LYS A 525 -14.59 -20.90 -36.68
N SER A 526 -13.95 -21.63 -37.61
CA SER A 526 -14.08 -23.08 -37.70
C SER A 526 -13.59 -23.77 -36.42
N LEU A 527 -12.44 -23.35 -35.87
CA LEU A 527 -11.91 -23.87 -34.60
C LEU A 527 -12.86 -23.66 -33.42
N LEU A 528 -13.51 -22.50 -33.36
CA LEU A 528 -14.47 -22.18 -32.28
C LEU A 528 -15.81 -22.90 -32.42
N ASN A 529 -16.16 -23.40 -33.62
CA ASN A 529 -17.32 -24.28 -33.78
C ASN A 529 -17.03 -25.68 -33.22
N ASP A 530 -15.82 -26.19 -33.42
CA ASP A 530 -15.41 -27.53 -32.98
C ASP A 530 -15.08 -27.57 -31.48
N VAL A 531 -14.38 -26.55 -30.96
CA VAL A 531 -13.99 -26.42 -29.56
C VAL A 531 -14.36 -25.03 -29.04
N PRO A 532 -15.64 -24.81 -28.65
CA PRO A 532 -16.13 -23.49 -28.25
C PRO A 532 -15.38 -22.88 -27.08
N ASP A 533 -14.90 -23.72 -26.15
CA ASP A 533 -14.27 -23.28 -24.89
C ASP A 533 -12.74 -23.07 -25.02
N SER A 534 -12.18 -23.14 -26.24
CA SER A 534 -10.75 -22.93 -26.45
C SER A 534 -10.35 -21.46 -26.29
N ALA A 535 -9.71 -21.14 -25.17
CA ALA A 535 -9.27 -19.77 -24.88
C ALA A 535 -8.27 -19.23 -25.92
N ASP A 536 -7.34 -20.07 -26.41
CA ASP A 536 -6.35 -19.66 -27.41
C ASP A 536 -7.02 -19.22 -28.72
N ALA A 537 -8.00 -19.98 -29.21
CA ALA A 537 -8.75 -19.64 -30.43
C ALA A 537 -9.60 -18.37 -30.23
N GLN A 538 -10.21 -18.20 -29.05
CA GLN A 538 -11.02 -17.01 -28.75
C GLN A 538 -10.15 -15.73 -28.70
N VAL A 539 -8.96 -15.80 -28.12
CA VAL A 539 -7.99 -14.69 -28.07
C VAL A 539 -7.53 -14.29 -29.47
N LEU A 540 -7.17 -15.25 -30.31
CA LEU A 540 -6.72 -14.96 -31.67
C LEU A 540 -7.83 -14.27 -32.49
N HIS A 541 -9.07 -14.73 -32.35
CA HIS A 541 -10.23 -14.08 -32.97
C HIS A 541 -10.39 -12.63 -32.49
N ALA A 542 -10.31 -12.40 -31.18
CA ALA A 542 -10.48 -11.07 -30.61
C ALA A 542 -9.39 -10.07 -31.04
N LYS A 543 -8.13 -10.53 -31.18
CA LYS A 543 -7.05 -9.71 -31.75
C LYS A 543 -7.36 -9.30 -33.19
N LEU A 544 -7.81 -10.25 -34.02
CA LEU A 544 -8.20 -10.00 -35.40
C LEU A 544 -9.38 -9.01 -35.49
N LEU A 545 -10.37 -9.13 -34.60
CA LEU A 545 -11.51 -8.19 -34.51
C LEU A 545 -11.09 -6.78 -34.11
N ARG A 546 -10.20 -6.64 -33.12
CA ARG A 546 -9.62 -5.35 -32.72
C ARG A 546 -8.91 -4.68 -33.89
N ASP A 547 -8.07 -5.43 -34.59
CA ASP A 547 -7.26 -4.91 -35.70
C ASP A 547 -8.12 -4.57 -36.93
N SER A 548 -9.28 -5.20 -37.09
CA SER A 548 -10.29 -4.85 -38.09
C SER A 548 -11.28 -3.74 -37.65
N GLY A 549 -11.04 -3.08 -36.51
CA GLY A 549 -11.86 -1.97 -36.00
C GLY A 549 -13.11 -2.36 -35.21
N SER A 550 -13.33 -3.65 -34.95
CA SER A 550 -14.47 -4.18 -34.18
C SER A 550 -14.14 -4.35 -32.69
N THR A 551 -13.61 -3.29 -32.06
CA THR A 551 -13.08 -3.32 -30.68
C THR A 551 -14.10 -3.73 -29.62
N GLU A 552 -15.36 -3.29 -29.73
CA GLU A 552 -16.40 -3.67 -28.76
C GLU A 552 -16.72 -5.17 -28.81
N GLN A 553 -16.77 -5.76 -30.00
CA GLN A 553 -16.98 -7.20 -30.17
C GLN A 553 -15.81 -7.99 -29.61
N ALA A 554 -14.58 -7.51 -29.80
CA ALA A 554 -13.39 -8.11 -29.20
C ALA A 554 -13.45 -8.09 -27.67
N ILE A 555 -13.87 -6.98 -27.05
CA ILE A 555 -14.05 -6.87 -25.58
C ILE A 555 -15.12 -7.85 -25.10
N LEU A 556 -16.29 -7.89 -25.75
CA LEU A 556 -17.38 -8.78 -25.35
C LEU A 556 -16.96 -10.25 -25.40
N GLN A 557 -16.28 -10.64 -26.48
CA GLN A 557 -15.76 -12.01 -26.60
C GLN A 557 -14.74 -12.31 -25.52
N LEU A 558 -13.74 -11.45 -25.32
CA LEU A 558 -12.70 -11.67 -24.31
C LEU A 558 -13.26 -11.70 -22.88
N LYS A 559 -14.29 -10.91 -22.58
CA LYS A 559 -15.01 -11.00 -21.29
C LYS A 559 -15.73 -12.34 -21.13
N SER A 560 -16.37 -12.83 -22.19
CA SER A 560 -16.99 -14.16 -22.16
C SER A 560 -15.94 -15.25 -21.93
N THR A 561 -14.81 -15.19 -22.63
CA THR A 561 -13.67 -16.11 -22.41
C THR A 561 -13.17 -16.05 -20.98
N GLN A 562 -13.02 -14.84 -20.45
CA GLN A 562 -12.51 -14.58 -19.11
C GLN A 562 -13.45 -15.10 -18.01
N ASN A 563 -14.77 -15.12 -18.24
CA ASN A 563 -15.72 -15.71 -17.30
C ASN A 563 -15.57 -17.23 -17.18
N ILE A 564 -15.08 -17.89 -18.24
CA ILE A 564 -14.82 -19.32 -18.27
C ILE A 564 -13.44 -19.62 -17.67
N ASP A 565 -12.41 -18.90 -18.13
CA ASP A 565 -11.04 -19.00 -17.64
C ASP A 565 -10.52 -17.63 -17.20
N ALA A 566 -10.73 -17.32 -15.92
CA ALA A 566 -10.26 -16.09 -15.31
C ALA A 566 -8.73 -16.03 -15.14
N LYS A 567 -8.00 -17.13 -15.34
CA LYS A 567 -6.54 -17.22 -15.20
C LYS A 567 -5.80 -17.12 -16.54
N ASN A 568 -6.50 -16.86 -17.65
CA ASN A 568 -5.85 -16.70 -18.95
C ASN A 568 -5.09 -15.37 -19.09
N ILE A 569 -3.76 -15.44 -19.14
CA ILE A 569 -2.85 -14.28 -19.24
C ILE A 569 -3.07 -13.51 -20.54
N GLU A 570 -3.29 -14.20 -21.64
CA GLU A 570 -3.34 -13.55 -22.95
C GLU A 570 -4.64 -12.76 -23.10
N VAL A 571 -5.75 -13.30 -22.60
CA VAL A 571 -7.05 -12.59 -22.53
C VAL A 571 -6.91 -11.28 -21.76
N ALA A 572 -6.36 -11.34 -20.54
CA ALA A 572 -6.19 -10.16 -19.70
C ALA A 572 -5.19 -9.15 -20.31
N THR A 573 -4.15 -9.62 -20.99
CA THR A 573 -3.16 -8.75 -21.66
C THR A 573 -3.82 -7.93 -22.77
N VAL A 574 -4.64 -8.59 -23.60
CA VAL A 574 -5.32 -7.92 -24.70
C VAL A 574 -6.39 -6.96 -24.18
N LEU A 575 -7.16 -7.33 -23.16
CA LEU A 575 -8.15 -6.43 -22.53
C LEU A 575 -7.48 -5.21 -21.89
N ALA A 576 -6.39 -5.39 -21.12
CA ALA A 576 -5.64 -4.28 -20.51
C ALA A 576 -5.18 -3.26 -21.56
N GLN A 577 -4.61 -3.74 -22.67
CA GLN A 577 -4.14 -2.87 -23.74
C GLN A 577 -5.27 -2.10 -24.41
N ILE A 578 -6.41 -2.77 -24.67
CA ILE A 578 -7.59 -2.12 -25.24
C ILE A 578 -8.11 -1.03 -24.31
N TYR A 579 -8.23 -1.30 -23.00
CA TYR A 579 -8.73 -0.34 -22.03
C TYR A 579 -7.80 0.85 -21.83
N MET A 580 -6.48 0.64 -21.77
CA MET A 580 -5.51 1.73 -21.66
C MET A 580 -5.57 2.68 -22.86
N ASN A 581 -5.72 2.13 -24.08
CA ASN A 581 -5.80 2.93 -25.30
C ASN A 581 -7.09 3.75 -25.39
N ASN A 582 -8.18 3.24 -24.81
CA ASN A 582 -9.47 3.93 -24.77
C ASN A 582 -9.60 4.93 -23.60
N GLY A 583 -8.63 4.98 -22.68
CA GLY A 583 -8.67 5.83 -21.49
C GLY A 583 -9.48 5.24 -20.31
N ASN A 584 -9.93 3.99 -20.42
CA ASN A 584 -10.64 3.21 -19.40
C ASN A 584 -9.64 2.67 -18.36
N TYR A 585 -9.06 3.56 -17.56
CA TYR A 585 -7.95 3.23 -16.65
C TYR A 585 -8.34 2.29 -15.50
N GLU A 586 -9.59 2.32 -15.05
CA GLU A 586 -10.07 1.44 -13.98
C GLU A 586 -10.15 -0.01 -14.47
N GLU A 587 -10.76 -0.23 -15.63
CA GLU A 587 -10.85 -1.55 -16.25
C GLU A 587 -9.46 -2.06 -16.66
N ALA A 588 -8.59 -1.18 -17.17
CA ALA A 588 -7.19 -1.53 -17.43
C ALA A 588 -6.46 -2.00 -16.16
N LEU A 589 -6.66 -1.33 -15.02
CA LEU A 589 -6.08 -1.75 -13.75
C LEU A 589 -6.65 -3.08 -13.27
N VAL A 590 -7.94 -3.36 -13.47
CA VAL A 590 -8.53 -4.68 -13.17
C VAL A 590 -7.78 -5.77 -13.92
N GLU A 591 -7.57 -5.58 -15.22
CA GLU A 591 -6.87 -6.54 -16.06
C GLU A 591 -5.38 -6.66 -15.71
N LEU A 592 -4.68 -5.54 -15.49
CA LEU A 592 -3.27 -5.55 -15.04
C LEU A 592 -3.12 -6.17 -13.65
N ASN A 593 -4.10 -6.02 -12.76
CA ASN A 593 -4.12 -6.67 -11.45
C ASN A 593 -4.30 -8.17 -11.57
N ARG A 594 -5.16 -8.61 -12.50
CA ARG A 594 -5.26 -10.03 -12.88
C ARG A 594 -3.93 -10.53 -13.45
N LEU A 595 -3.33 -9.81 -14.40
CA LEU A 595 -2.04 -10.19 -15.01
C LEU A 595 -0.92 -10.32 -14.00
N SER A 596 -0.78 -9.40 -13.06
CA SER A 596 0.27 -9.51 -12.03
C SER A 596 0.05 -10.66 -11.05
N LYS A 597 -1.17 -11.20 -10.92
CA LYS A 597 -1.42 -12.45 -10.19
C LYS A 597 -0.96 -13.68 -11.00
N LEU A 598 -0.92 -13.56 -12.33
CA LEU A 598 -0.63 -14.66 -13.24
C LEU A 598 0.83 -14.69 -13.73
N ARG A 599 1.44 -13.53 -13.98
CA ARG A 599 2.85 -13.37 -14.36
C ARG A 599 3.54 -12.37 -13.43
N PHE A 600 4.33 -12.91 -12.51
CA PHE A 600 4.99 -12.12 -11.49
C PHE A 600 6.11 -11.24 -12.08
N LEU A 601 6.11 -9.96 -11.72
CA LEU A 601 7.12 -8.93 -12.07
C LEU A 601 7.43 -8.80 -13.57
N HIS A 602 6.43 -9.00 -14.43
CA HIS A 602 6.59 -8.67 -15.83
C HIS A 602 6.73 -7.15 -16.01
N PHE A 603 7.84 -6.67 -16.61
CA PHE A 603 8.17 -5.23 -16.68
C PHE A 603 7.01 -4.40 -17.23
N SER A 604 6.39 -4.84 -18.34
CA SER A 604 5.32 -4.08 -18.99
C SER A 604 4.14 -3.86 -18.05
N ASP A 605 3.66 -4.90 -17.37
CA ASP A 605 2.50 -4.82 -16.48
C ASP A 605 2.75 -3.86 -15.33
N VAL A 606 3.95 -3.95 -14.75
CA VAL A 606 4.37 -3.14 -13.62
C VAL A 606 4.53 -1.68 -14.04
N ALA A 607 5.15 -1.43 -15.20
CA ALA A 607 5.32 -0.08 -15.71
C ALA A 607 3.98 0.53 -16.18
N ASP A 608 3.06 -0.28 -16.71
CA ASP A 608 1.70 0.14 -17.07
C ASP A 608 0.87 0.48 -15.84
N LYS A 609 0.97 -0.32 -14.77
CA LYS A 609 0.39 0.05 -13.47
C LYS A 609 0.97 1.33 -12.91
N ALA A 610 2.30 1.47 -12.90
CA ALA A 610 2.95 2.68 -12.43
C ALA A 610 2.46 3.90 -13.20
N PHE A 611 2.35 3.78 -14.53
CA PHE A 611 1.79 4.82 -15.38
C PHE A 611 0.34 5.16 -15.02
N ILE A 612 -0.54 4.17 -14.90
CA ILE A 612 -1.95 4.43 -14.55
C ILE A 612 -2.07 5.04 -13.15
N TYR A 613 -1.30 4.57 -12.17
CA TYR A 613 -1.27 5.14 -10.82
C TYR A 613 -0.78 6.58 -10.82
N ILE A 614 0.17 6.95 -11.68
CA ILE A 614 0.57 8.35 -11.84
C ILE A 614 -0.58 9.18 -12.44
N ARG A 615 -1.26 8.66 -13.47
CA ARG A 615 -2.38 9.35 -14.14
C ARG A 615 -3.62 9.51 -13.25
N THR A 616 -3.81 8.61 -12.30
CA THR A 616 -4.90 8.62 -11.31
C THR A 616 -4.46 9.23 -9.97
N ASN A 617 -3.28 9.87 -9.91
CA ASN A 617 -2.73 10.55 -8.73
C ASN A 617 -2.48 9.64 -7.49
N GLN A 618 -2.25 8.35 -7.70
CA GLN A 618 -1.96 7.33 -6.68
C GLN A 618 -0.44 7.10 -6.54
N LEU A 619 0.30 8.12 -6.09
CA LEU A 619 1.77 8.14 -6.13
C LEU A 619 2.46 7.03 -5.31
N SER A 620 1.89 6.58 -4.20
CA SER A 620 2.47 5.49 -3.39
C SER A 620 2.47 4.16 -4.15
N LEU A 621 1.36 3.85 -4.83
CA LEU A 621 1.24 2.67 -5.67
C LEU A 621 2.12 2.80 -6.91
N ALA A 622 2.26 4.00 -7.46
CA ALA A 622 3.24 4.27 -8.50
C ALA A 622 4.68 3.98 -8.02
N GLN A 623 5.10 4.51 -6.87
CA GLN A 623 6.44 4.28 -6.30
C GLN A 623 6.75 2.80 -6.11
N LYS A 624 5.78 2.04 -5.58
CA LYS A 624 5.90 0.59 -5.40
C LYS A 624 6.13 -0.12 -6.73
N ASN A 625 5.32 0.19 -7.74
CA ASN A 625 5.46 -0.44 -9.05
C ASN A 625 6.75 0.00 -9.76
N VAL A 626 7.17 1.26 -9.62
CA VAL A 626 8.47 1.70 -10.15
C VAL A 626 9.63 0.96 -9.50
N GLY A 627 9.61 0.79 -8.17
CA GLY A 627 10.63 0.01 -7.46
C GLY A 627 10.75 -1.42 -7.98
N ILE A 628 9.61 -2.05 -8.29
CA ILE A 628 9.59 -3.36 -8.95
C ILE A 628 10.20 -3.28 -10.36
N ALA A 629 9.78 -2.28 -11.15
CA ALA A 629 10.25 -2.10 -12.52
C ALA A 629 11.78 -1.92 -12.62
N ILE A 630 12.43 -1.35 -11.59
CA ILE A 630 13.91 -1.26 -11.50
C ILE A 630 14.56 -2.64 -11.56
N GLY A 631 13.99 -3.63 -10.86
CA GLY A 631 14.56 -4.97 -10.75
C GLY A 631 14.41 -5.81 -12.02
N VAL A 632 13.51 -5.42 -12.92
CA VAL A 632 13.13 -6.23 -14.09
C VAL A 632 13.34 -5.54 -15.44
N ALA A 633 13.81 -4.29 -15.44
CA ALA A 633 14.20 -3.59 -16.67
C ALA A 633 15.54 -4.10 -17.21
N GLU A 634 15.59 -4.42 -18.51
CA GLU A 634 16.75 -5.00 -19.19
C GLU A 634 17.16 -4.22 -20.46
N SER A 635 16.20 -3.63 -21.18
CA SER A 635 16.42 -2.90 -22.44
C SER A 635 16.62 -1.38 -22.27
N ALA A 636 17.14 -0.69 -23.29
CA ALA A 636 17.36 0.76 -23.25
C ALA A 636 16.03 1.53 -23.09
N GLU A 637 15.02 1.08 -23.82
CA GLU A 637 13.65 1.61 -23.84
C GLU A 637 12.99 1.42 -22.47
N GLN A 638 13.19 0.26 -21.85
CA GLN A 638 12.68 -0.04 -20.52
C GLN A 638 13.33 0.86 -19.47
N PHE A 639 14.66 1.07 -19.52
CA PHE A 639 15.34 1.98 -18.61
C PHE A 639 14.95 3.45 -18.80
N PHE A 640 14.67 3.88 -20.04
CA PHE A 640 14.16 5.22 -20.27
C PHE A 640 12.75 5.40 -19.72
N ARG A 641 11.84 4.47 -20.02
CA ARG A 641 10.48 4.47 -19.46
C ARG A 641 10.51 4.47 -17.94
N LEU A 642 11.41 3.68 -17.35
CA LEU A 642 11.63 3.64 -15.92
C LEU A 642 12.10 4.99 -15.36
N ALA A 643 13.05 5.66 -16.00
CA ALA A 643 13.51 6.98 -15.58
C ALA A 643 12.37 8.01 -15.54
N GLN A 644 11.48 8.01 -16.55
CA GLN A 644 10.32 8.89 -16.59
C GLN A 644 9.35 8.63 -15.44
N LEU A 645 9.05 7.36 -15.18
CA LEU A 645 8.20 6.98 -14.05
C LEU A 645 8.86 7.38 -12.72
N GLN A 646 10.17 7.15 -12.55
CA GLN A 646 10.96 7.56 -11.38
C GLN A 646 10.92 9.07 -11.14
N GLN A 647 10.97 9.88 -12.19
CA GLN A 647 10.82 11.32 -12.07
C GLN A 647 9.43 11.75 -11.62
N GLN A 648 8.38 11.15 -12.19
CA GLN A 648 7.00 11.44 -11.85
C GLN A 648 6.66 11.10 -10.39
N ILE A 649 7.40 10.16 -9.79
CA ILE A 649 7.26 9.79 -8.37
C ILE A 649 8.28 10.46 -7.43
N GLY A 650 9.19 11.29 -7.95
CA GLY A 650 10.22 11.99 -7.18
C GLY A 650 11.52 11.23 -6.88
N ASP A 651 11.74 10.03 -7.43
CA ASP A 651 12.99 9.25 -7.30
C ASP A 651 14.06 9.75 -8.29
N LEU A 652 14.70 10.86 -7.95
CA LEU A 652 15.68 11.51 -8.83
C LEU A 652 17.00 10.73 -8.95
N ALA A 653 17.42 10.06 -7.88
CA ALA A 653 18.66 9.27 -7.88
C ALA A 653 18.51 8.01 -8.73
N GLY A 654 17.38 7.31 -8.58
CA GLY A 654 17.05 6.18 -9.42
C GLY A 654 16.82 6.59 -10.87
N ALA A 655 16.08 7.68 -11.11
CA ALA A 655 15.89 8.22 -12.47
C ALA A 655 17.25 8.49 -13.15
N TYR A 656 18.21 9.07 -12.43
CA TYR A 656 19.55 9.32 -12.95
C TYR A 656 20.31 8.04 -13.32
N ASN A 657 20.18 6.99 -12.51
CA ASN A 657 20.83 5.70 -12.80
C ASN A 657 20.16 5.01 -14.01
N SER A 658 18.83 5.03 -14.07
CA SER A 658 18.08 4.45 -15.19
C SER A 658 18.36 5.17 -16.50
N ILE A 659 18.36 6.51 -16.50
CA ILE A 659 18.70 7.29 -17.71
C ILE A 659 20.15 7.08 -18.12
N GLN A 660 21.08 6.87 -17.18
CA GLN A 660 22.46 6.53 -17.49
C GLN A 660 22.57 5.15 -18.17
N LYS A 661 21.81 4.15 -17.69
CA LYS A 661 21.75 2.82 -18.34
C LYS A 661 21.14 2.89 -19.74
N ALA A 662 20.10 3.71 -19.92
CA ALA A 662 19.51 3.95 -21.24
C ALA A 662 20.52 4.63 -22.19
N ALA A 663 21.17 5.70 -21.74
CA ALA A 663 22.20 6.42 -22.51
C ALA A 663 23.44 5.57 -22.79
N ALA A 664 23.82 4.64 -21.91
CA ALA A 664 24.95 3.73 -22.15
C ALA A 664 24.64 2.71 -23.27
N LYS A 665 23.39 2.23 -23.34
CA LYS A 665 22.94 1.34 -24.42
C LYS A 665 22.75 2.08 -25.76
N GLN A 666 22.36 3.35 -25.72
CA GLN A 666 22.15 4.21 -26.91
C GLN A 666 22.78 5.62 -26.74
N PRO A 667 24.10 5.77 -26.96
CA PRO A 667 24.84 7.00 -26.63
C PRO A 667 24.45 8.26 -27.42
N GLU A 668 23.91 8.10 -28.64
CA GLU A 668 23.62 9.21 -29.55
C GLU A 668 22.25 9.88 -29.33
N HIS A 669 21.42 9.33 -28.44
CA HIS A 669 20.04 9.78 -28.23
C HIS A 669 19.95 11.07 -27.38
N LEU A 670 19.67 12.22 -28.02
CA LEU A 670 19.69 13.56 -27.41
C LEU A 670 18.76 13.74 -26.20
N VAL A 671 17.58 13.12 -26.22
CA VAL A 671 16.60 13.23 -25.13
C VAL A 671 17.19 12.64 -23.85
N TYR A 672 17.92 11.52 -23.95
CA TYR A 672 18.53 10.89 -22.79
C TYR A 672 19.63 11.77 -22.19
N GLN A 673 20.38 12.50 -23.03
CA GLN A 673 21.44 13.40 -22.58
C GLN A 673 20.91 14.63 -21.84
N PHE A 674 19.84 15.28 -22.32
CA PHE A 674 19.22 16.40 -21.62
C PHE A 674 18.63 15.99 -20.28
N GLU A 675 17.94 14.85 -20.25
CA GLU A 675 17.32 14.33 -19.05
C GLU A 675 18.39 13.95 -18.00
N GLN A 676 19.47 13.28 -18.45
CA GLN A 676 20.61 12.97 -17.61
C GLN A 676 21.28 14.23 -17.03
N ALA A 677 21.40 15.32 -17.81
CA ALA A 677 21.97 16.58 -17.31
C ALA A 677 21.11 17.21 -16.21
N GLN A 678 19.78 17.26 -16.40
CA GLN A 678 18.86 17.82 -15.41
C GLN A 678 18.89 17.03 -14.11
N LEU A 679 18.83 15.70 -14.21
CA LEU A 679 18.92 14.80 -13.07
C LEU A 679 20.27 14.91 -12.35
N ALA A 680 21.38 15.02 -13.09
CA ALA A 680 22.71 15.25 -12.50
C ALA A 680 22.74 16.53 -11.65
N ILE A 681 22.15 17.61 -12.17
CA ILE A 681 22.09 18.90 -11.45
C ILE A 681 21.24 18.78 -10.18
N GLN A 682 20.07 18.14 -10.26
CA GLN A 682 19.20 17.95 -9.10
C GLN A 682 19.91 17.16 -7.98
N LEU A 683 20.72 16.16 -8.36
CA LEU A 683 21.52 15.32 -7.47
C LEU A 683 22.85 15.94 -7.01
N ASN A 684 23.13 17.21 -7.35
CA ASN A 684 24.41 17.87 -7.07
C ASN A 684 25.64 17.18 -7.69
N LYS A 685 25.47 16.35 -8.74
CA LYS A 685 26.55 15.72 -9.52
C LYS A 685 27.12 16.72 -10.52
N THR A 686 27.76 17.76 -9.99
CA THR A 686 28.19 18.95 -10.74
C THR A 686 29.18 18.64 -11.86
N SER A 687 30.14 17.72 -11.64
CA SER A 687 31.09 17.27 -12.66
C SER A 687 30.38 16.59 -13.84
N ASP A 688 29.45 15.69 -13.53
CA ASP A 688 28.73 14.90 -14.53
C ASP A 688 27.82 15.82 -15.36
N ALA A 689 27.10 16.71 -14.68
CA ALA A 689 26.30 17.74 -15.32
C ALA A 689 27.15 18.61 -16.27
N GLN A 690 28.32 19.09 -15.82
CA GLN A 690 29.21 19.91 -16.64
C GLN A 690 29.73 19.15 -17.87
N ASN A 691 30.07 17.87 -17.72
CA ASN A 691 30.53 17.03 -18.82
C ASN A 691 29.41 16.81 -19.86
N ILE A 692 28.19 16.53 -19.41
CA ILE A 692 27.03 16.35 -20.30
C ILE A 692 26.68 17.68 -20.99
N ILE A 693 26.66 18.80 -20.24
CA ILE A 693 26.40 20.15 -20.79
C ILE A 693 27.46 20.54 -21.82
N ALA A 694 28.74 20.19 -21.60
CA ALA A 694 29.79 20.45 -22.58
C ALA A 694 29.55 19.71 -23.90
N LYS A 695 29.14 18.43 -23.84
CA LYS A 695 28.75 17.64 -25.02
C LYS A 695 27.53 18.22 -25.72
N LEU A 696 26.48 18.58 -24.96
CA LEU A 696 25.28 19.22 -25.49
C LEU A 696 25.61 20.56 -26.16
N ARG A 697 26.48 21.38 -25.55
CA ARG A 697 26.93 22.66 -26.10
C ARG A 697 27.74 22.47 -27.38
N GLN A 698 28.61 21.46 -27.44
CA GLN A 698 29.35 21.12 -28.67
C GLN A 698 28.39 20.75 -29.81
N LYS A 699 27.31 20.02 -29.49
CA LYS A 699 26.32 19.57 -30.47
C LYS A 699 25.30 20.65 -30.87
N LEU A 700 24.96 21.60 -29.99
CA LEU A 700 23.84 22.55 -30.16
C LEU A 700 24.23 24.04 -30.21
N GLY A 701 25.45 24.41 -29.86
CA GLY A 701 25.95 25.79 -29.88
C GLY A 701 25.73 26.61 -28.59
N ASN A 702 26.40 27.78 -28.50
CA ASN A 702 26.53 28.59 -27.27
C ASN A 702 25.33 29.49 -26.92
N ASN A 703 24.40 29.71 -27.86
CA ASN A 703 23.26 30.63 -27.72
C ASN A 703 21.91 29.91 -27.47
N ASN A 704 21.94 28.65 -27.02
CA ASN A 704 20.73 27.91 -26.70
C ASN A 704 20.23 28.26 -25.27
N ALA A 705 18.97 28.68 -25.13
CA ALA A 705 18.38 29.09 -23.85
C ALA A 705 18.31 27.94 -22.82
N ASN A 706 18.03 26.71 -23.26
CA ASN A 706 17.99 25.54 -22.37
C ASN A 706 19.38 25.21 -21.83
N VAL A 707 20.41 25.29 -22.67
CA VAL A 707 21.81 25.12 -22.22
C VAL A 707 22.16 26.20 -21.19
N LYS A 708 21.78 27.47 -21.39
CA LYS A 708 22.04 28.55 -20.41
C LYS A 708 21.33 28.35 -19.07
N VAL A 709 20.12 27.77 -19.05
CA VAL A 709 19.45 27.41 -17.79
C VAL A 709 20.17 26.27 -17.08
N LEU A 710 20.61 25.23 -17.80
CA LEU A 710 21.41 24.16 -17.19
C LEU A 710 22.73 24.69 -16.62
N GLU A 711 23.41 25.59 -17.34
CA GLU A 711 24.59 26.29 -16.83
C GLU A 711 24.27 27.12 -15.57
N GLY A 712 23.14 27.82 -15.56
CA GLY A 712 22.65 28.55 -14.39
C GLY A 712 22.37 27.64 -13.20
N ASP A 713 21.72 26.50 -13.43
CA ASP A 713 21.38 25.52 -12.40
C ASP A 713 22.63 24.88 -11.78
N VAL A 714 23.63 24.54 -12.59
CA VAL A 714 24.96 24.10 -12.11
C VAL A 714 25.61 25.16 -11.22
N LEU A 715 25.58 26.43 -11.63
CA LEU A 715 26.16 27.53 -10.86
C LEU A 715 25.41 27.78 -9.55
N ALA A 716 24.08 27.69 -9.56
CA ALA A 716 23.25 27.86 -8.37
C ALA A 716 23.57 26.78 -7.34
N LYS A 717 23.66 25.52 -7.79
CA LYS A 717 24.07 24.38 -6.95
C LYS A 717 25.50 24.50 -6.42
N SER A 718 26.40 25.11 -7.19
CA SER A 718 27.79 25.37 -6.79
C SER A 718 27.94 26.59 -5.84
N ASN A 719 26.85 27.09 -5.27
CA ASN A 719 26.78 28.31 -4.46
C ASN A 719 27.31 29.58 -5.16
N LYS A 720 27.49 29.55 -6.49
CA LYS A 720 27.88 30.71 -7.31
C LYS A 720 26.63 31.50 -7.70
N LYS A 721 25.84 31.86 -6.68
CA LYS A 721 24.48 32.40 -6.82
C LYS A 721 24.41 33.64 -7.72
N LYS A 722 25.37 34.58 -7.65
CA LYS A 722 25.41 35.76 -8.54
C LYS A 722 25.65 35.40 -10.02
N ALA A 723 26.51 34.43 -10.29
CA ALA A 723 26.77 33.97 -11.66
C ALA A 723 25.56 33.18 -12.21
N ALA A 724 24.92 32.37 -11.36
CA ALA A 724 23.68 31.67 -11.68
C ALA A 724 22.57 32.66 -12.05
N PHE A 725 22.36 33.69 -11.21
CA PHE A 725 21.43 34.77 -11.47
C PHE A 725 21.66 35.41 -12.85
N ASN A 726 22.91 35.71 -13.21
CA ASN A 726 23.23 36.27 -14.52
C ASN A 726 22.90 35.31 -15.69
N LYS A 727 23.08 34.00 -15.51
CA LYS A 727 22.69 33.01 -16.52
C LYS A 727 21.17 32.94 -16.69
N TYR A 728 20.42 32.94 -15.59
CA TYR A 728 18.95 32.98 -15.64
C TYR A 728 18.43 34.25 -16.30
N ILE A 729 18.93 35.42 -15.90
CA ILE A 729 18.57 36.69 -16.55
C ILE A 729 18.96 36.70 -18.03
N SER A 730 20.10 36.10 -18.42
CA SER A 730 20.48 36.00 -19.82
C SER A 730 19.54 35.07 -20.62
N ALA A 731 19.08 33.97 -20.01
CA ALA A 731 18.13 33.07 -20.63
C ALA A 731 16.76 33.73 -20.80
N TYR A 732 16.29 34.47 -19.79
CA TYR A 732 15.05 35.26 -19.87
C TYR A 732 15.12 36.36 -20.95
N LYS A 733 16.28 37.01 -21.12
CA LYS A 733 16.48 38.01 -22.18
C LYS A 733 16.47 37.44 -23.60
N LEU A 734 16.91 36.18 -23.78
CA LEU A 734 16.88 35.51 -25.08
C LEU A 734 15.47 35.10 -25.50
N THR A 735 14.60 34.86 -24.52
CA THR A 735 13.25 34.39 -24.77
C THR A 735 12.34 35.00 -23.70
N PRO A 736 11.73 36.18 -23.96
CA PRO A 736 10.62 36.67 -23.16
C PRO A 736 9.55 35.57 -23.05
N TYR A 737 8.87 35.43 -21.91
CA TYR A 737 8.03 34.27 -21.52
C TYR A 737 8.79 33.02 -21.03
N PHE A 738 10.10 33.11 -20.76
CA PHE A 738 10.81 32.00 -20.15
C PHE A 738 10.68 31.98 -18.62
N ASP A 739 9.48 31.65 -18.13
CA ASP A 739 9.09 31.70 -16.72
C ASP A 739 10.03 30.91 -15.81
N LYS A 740 10.54 29.76 -16.29
CA LYS A 740 11.51 28.92 -15.58
C LYS A 740 12.77 29.72 -15.18
N ALA A 741 13.25 30.61 -16.04
CA ALA A 741 14.41 31.44 -15.75
C ALA A 741 14.06 32.57 -14.77
N LEU A 742 12.86 33.16 -14.89
CA LEU A 742 12.42 34.25 -14.02
C LEU A 742 12.22 33.79 -12.57
N ILE A 743 11.51 32.68 -12.35
CA ILE A 743 11.30 32.06 -11.02
C ILE A 743 12.62 31.80 -10.32
N LYS A 744 13.57 31.18 -11.04
CA LYS A 744 14.91 30.88 -10.52
C LYS A 744 15.69 32.14 -10.16
N SER A 745 15.48 33.24 -10.88
CA SER A 745 16.11 34.52 -10.54
C SER A 745 15.50 35.18 -9.30
N TYR A 746 14.17 35.13 -9.10
CA TYR A 746 13.47 35.65 -7.92
C TYR A 746 13.83 34.88 -6.64
N GLN A 747 13.93 33.55 -6.68
CA GLN A 747 14.37 32.76 -5.52
C GLN A 747 15.73 33.21 -4.97
N LEU A 748 16.64 33.66 -5.84
CA LEU A 748 17.93 34.18 -5.42
C LEU A 748 17.82 35.57 -4.77
N THR A 749 16.82 36.39 -5.14
CA THR A 749 16.60 37.69 -4.50
C THR A 749 16.15 37.55 -3.06
N LEU A 750 15.37 36.54 -2.69
CA LEU A 750 15.03 36.26 -1.29
C LEU A 750 16.27 36.01 -0.40
N SER A 751 17.41 35.64 -0.99
CA SER A 751 18.71 35.51 -0.31
C SER A 751 19.61 36.75 -0.43
N ASN A 752 19.06 37.94 -0.67
CA ASN A 752 19.79 39.20 -0.89
C ASN A 752 20.69 39.24 -2.14
N ILE A 753 20.37 38.49 -3.20
CA ILE A 753 21.20 38.40 -4.41
C ILE A 753 20.49 39.01 -5.61
N GLY A 754 21.17 39.94 -6.28
CA GLY A 754 20.68 40.49 -7.55
C GLY A 754 19.48 41.42 -7.42
N HIS A 755 19.09 41.86 -6.21
CA HIS A 755 17.95 42.77 -5.93
C HIS A 755 17.78 43.88 -6.96
N LYS A 756 18.80 44.72 -7.12
CA LYS A 756 18.77 45.87 -8.05
C LYS A 756 18.64 45.43 -9.50
N GLN A 757 19.35 44.38 -9.91
CA GLN A 757 19.32 43.91 -11.29
C GLN A 757 17.99 43.21 -11.61
N PHE A 758 17.38 42.53 -10.65
CA PHE A 758 16.07 41.90 -10.76
C PHE A 758 14.99 42.94 -10.94
N SER A 759 14.89 43.92 -10.02
CA SER A 759 13.89 44.99 -10.12
C SER A 759 14.08 45.80 -11.39
N GLN A 760 15.31 46.21 -11.75
CA GLN A 760 15.57 46.96 -13.00
C GLN A 760 15.23 46.16 -14.26
N THR A 761 15.52 44.85 -14.28
CA THR A 761 15.19 44.01 -15.44
C THR A 761 13.69 43.88 -15.59
N LEU A 762 12.95 43.65 -14.49
CA LEU A 762 11.49 43.55 -14.51
C LEU A 762 10.82 44.89 -14.81
N GLU A 763 11.25 45.98 -14.19
CA GLU A 763 10.74 47.33 -14.48
C GLU A 763 10.95 47.71 -15.95
N SER A 764 12.15 47.47 -16.50
CA SER A 764 12.43 47.74 -17.92
C SER A 764 11.68 46.82 -18.89
N THR A 765 11.38 45.59 -18.47
CA THR A 765 10.57 44.66 -19.26
C THR A 765 9.09 45.06 -19.21
N LEU A 766 8.56 45.35 -18.03
CA LEU A 766 7.18 45.77 -17.79
C LEU A 766 6.87 47.15 -18.41
N ALA A 767 7.87 48.01 -18.56
CA ALA A 767 7.75 49.27 -19.31
C ALA A 767 7.57 49.05 -20.83
N LYS A 768 8.04 47.91 -21.37
CA LYS A 768 7.90 47.54 -22.79
C LYS A 768 6.72 46.62 -23.05
N GLN A 769 6.35 45.80 -22.05
CA GLN A 769 5.31 44.77 -22.11
C GLN A 769 4.52 44.81 -20.81
N THR A 770 3.38 45.49 -20.82
CA THR A 770 2.60 45.79 -19.61
C THR A 770 1.75 44.61 -19.11
N ASP A 771 1.53 43.61 -19.97
CA ASP A 771 0.67 42.42 -19.84
C ASP A 771 1.36 41.21 -19.18
N LEU A 772 2.61 41.37 -18.70
CA LEU A 772 3.32 40.32 -17.98
C LEU A 772 2.87 40.24 -16.51
N HIS A 773 1.64 39.79 -16.26
CA HIS A 773 1.03 39.72 -14.92
C HIS A 773 1.84 38.88 -13.93
N PHE A 774 2.38 37.74 -14.36
CA PHE A 774 3.25 36.88 -13.53
C PHE A 774 4.50 37.62 -13.06
N SER A 775 5.18 38.30 -13.98
CA SER A 775 6.34 39.16 -13.71
C SER A 775 6.01 40.30 -12.75
N ARG A 776 4.82 40.91 -12.87
CA ARG A 776 4.36 42.00 -11.99
C ARG A 776 4.10 41.51 -10.56
N ASN A 777 3.47 40.34 -10.39
CA ASN A 777 3.21 39.78 -9.07
C ASN A 777 4.51 39.46 -8.30
N LEU A 778 5.46 38.80 -8.97
CA LEU A 778 6.80 38.54 -8.39
C LEU A 778 7.52 39.83 -7.97
N LEU A 779 7.32 40.94 -8.67
CA LEU A 779 7.87 42.24 -8.30
C LEU A 779 7.16 42.86 -7.08
N ALA A 780 5.85 42.67 -6.93
CA ALA A 780 5.08 43.11 -5.76
C ALA A 780 5.53 42.38 -4.49
N ASP A 781 5.59 41.04 -4.55
CA ASP A 781 6.03 40.19 -3.45
C ASP A 781 7.49 40.47 -3.08
N PHE A 782 8.34 40.76 -4.08
CA PHE A 782 9.70 41.24 -3.83
C PHE A 782 9.71 42.50 -2.96
N TYR A 783 8.87 43.49 -3.26
CA TYR A 783 8.80 44.72 -2.48
C TYR A 783 8.20 44.53 -1.09
N LEU A 784 7.21 43.65 -0.92
CA LEU A 784 6.61 43.32 0.38
C LEU A 784 7.66 42.73 1.33
N ASN A 785 8.42 41.74 0.86
CA ASN A 785 9.50 41.11 1.63
C ASN A 785 10.62 42.08 2.02
N GLN A 786 10.84 43.12 1.21
CA GLN A 786 11.81 44.18 1.51
C GLN A 786 11.26 45.29 2.42
N GLN A 787 10.05 45.12 2.98
CA GLN A 787 9.32 46.14 3.75
C GLN A 787 9.10 47.46 2.99
N GLN A 788 9.17 47.45 1.66
CA GLN A 788 8.88 48.60 0.80
C GLN A 788 7.38 48.64 0.51
N LEU A 789 6.59 48.84 1.58
CA LEU A 789 5.14 48.67 1.55
C LEU A 789 4.46 49.54 0.48
N ASP A 790 4.93 50.77 0.24
CA ASP A 790 4.36 51.64 -0.79
C ASP A 790 4.54 51.13 -2.22
N LYS A 791 5.69 50.53 -2.53
CA LYS A 791 5.94 49.96 -3.86
C LYS A 791 5.16 48.66 -4.04
N ALA A 792 5.13 47.81 -3.00
CA ALA A 792 4.33 46.59 -3.00
C ALA A 792 2.85 46.92 -3.21
N LYS A 793 2.32 47.87 -2.44
CA LYS A 793 0.97 48.43 -2.56
C LYS A 793 0.69 48.90 -3.99
N GLY A 794 1.58 49.69 -4.59
CA GLY A 794 1.41 50.17 -5.97
C GLY A 794 1.25 49.04 -6.99
N HIS A 795 2.02 47.96 -6.88
CA HIS A 795 1.88 46.81 -7.77
C HIS A 795 0.64 45.96 -7.46
N TYR A 796 0.32 45.73 -6.18
CA TYR A 796 -0.89 44.98 -5.78
C TYR A 796 -2.18 45.69 -6.21
N LEU A 797 -2.24 47.02 -6.13
CA LEU A 797 -3.39 47.80 -6.61
C LEU A 797 -3.62 47.60 -8.12
N ILE A 798 -2.56 47.57 -8.94
CA ILE A 798 -2.66 47.30 -10.38
C ILE A 798 -3.12 45.85 -10.65
N LEU A 799 -2.69 44.90 -9.81
CA LEU A 799 -3.08 43.50 -9.95
C LEU A 799 -4.56 43.30 -9.61
N ILE A 800 -5.08 43.89 -8.52
CA ILE A 800 -6.50 43.69 -8.15
C ILE A 800 -7.48 44.30 -9.15
N GLU A 801 -7.06 45.26 -9.97
CA GLU A 801 -7.86 45.81 -11.09
C GLU A 801 -8.11 44.79 -12.22
N GLN A 802 -7.28 43.75 -12.32
CA GLN A 802 -7.45 42.72 -13.33
C GLN A 802 -8.55 41.73 -12.93
N ALA A 803 -9.40 41.37 -13.90
CA ALA A 803 -10.52 40.46 -13.68
C ALA A 803 -10.03 39.04 -13.30
N GLU A 804 -9.06 38.51 -14.04
CA GLU A 804 -8.52 37.17 -13.83
C GLU A 804 -7.05 37.22 -13.43
N ILE A 805 -6.80 37.13 -12.11
CA ILE A 805 -5.46 36.94 -11.55
C ILE A 805 -5.43 35.75 -10.61
N PRO A 806 -4.48 34.81 -10.80
CA PRO A 806 -4.24 33.75 -9.83
C PRO A 806 -3.94 34.34 -8.43
N ASN A 807 -4.50 33.74 -7.38
CA ASN A 807 -4.23 34.08 -5.96
C ASN A 807 -4.68 35.48 -5.51
N LYS A 808 -5.75 36.04 -6.11
CA LYS A 808 -6.30 37.36 -5.75
C LYS A 808 -6.69 37.50 -4.26
N ALA A 809 -7.18 36.42 -3.62
CA ALA A 809 -7.50 36.41 -2.18
C ALA A 809 -6.29 36.74 -1.30
N PHE A 810 -5.11 36.20 -1.63
CA PHE A 810 -3.87 36.47 -0.89
C PHE A 810 -3.38 37.90 -1.11
N ILE A 811 -3.58 38.46 -2.31
CA ILE A 811 -3.25 39.87 -2.57
C ILE A 811 -4.11 40.78 -1.68
N PHE A 812 -5.41 40.50 -1.55
CA PHE A 812 -6.28 41.23 -0.63
C PHE A 812 -5.87 41.04 0.83
N ASN A 813 -5.53 39.82 1.27
CA ASN A 813 -5.07 39.57 2.63
C ASN A 813 -3.75 40.30 2.95
N ASN A 814 -2.82 40.35 1.98
CA ASN A 814 -1.58 41.11 2.12
C ASN A 814 -1.86 42.62 2.22
N LEU A 815 -2.78 43.15 1.41
CA LEU A 815 -3.24 44.54 1.54
C LEU A 815 -3.87 44.78 2.91
N ALA A 816 -4.75 43.89 3.40
CA ALA A 816 -5.36 44.02 4.73
C ALA A 816 -4.30 44.12 5.85
N ASN A 817 -3.30 43.25 5.81
CA ASN A 817 -2.19 43.28 6.75
C ASN A 817 -1.31 44.54 6.63
N ILE A 818 -1.13 45.09 5.42
CA ILE A 818 -0.45 46.38 5.23
C ILE A 818 -1.25 47.52 5.88
N PHE A 819 -2.59 47.50 5.78
CA PHE A 819 -3.44 48.57 6.29
C PHE A 819 -3.82 48.43 7.78
N ILE A 820 -3.62 47.27 8.43
CA ILE A 820 -4.20 46.96 9.76
C ILE A 820 -3.85 47.96 10.88
N ASN A 821 -2.68 48.58 10.81
CA ASN A 821 -2.23 49.57 11.79
C ASN A 821 -2.43 51.03 11.33
N ASP A 822 -2.60 51.27 10.02
CA ASP A 822 -2.70 52.61 9.43
C ASP A 822 -4.16 53.04 9.21
N ASP A 823 -4.99 52.14 8.68
CA ASP A 823 -6.42 52.34 8.44
C ASP A 823 -7.15 51.00 8.61
N ILE A 824 -7.62 50.75 9.83
CA ILE A 824 -8.31 49.50 10.18
C ILE A 824 -9.63 49.32 9.42
N THR A 825 -10.23 50.39 8.91
CA THR A 825 -11.46 50.33 8.11
C THR A 825 -11.15 49.79 6.72
N GLN A 826 -10.08 50.32 6.11
CA GLN A 826 -9.59 49.81 4.83
C GLN A 826 -9.05 48.39 4.95
N ALA A 827 -8.40 48.06 6.07
CA ALA A 827 -7.96 46.70 6.38
C ALA A 827 -9.13 45.71 6.47
N GLU A 828 -10.22 46.08 7.16
CA GLU A 828 -11.45 45.27 7.24
C GLU A 828 -12.04 45.03 5.84
N GLN A 829 -12.08 46.05 4.98
CA GLN A 829 -12.58 45.89 3.61
C GLN A 829 -11.77 44.86 2.80
N TYR A 830 -10.44 44.96 2.83
CA TYR A 830 -9.58 44.01 2.12
C TYR A 830 -9.61 42.61 2.76
N ALA A 831 -9.67 42.51 4.08
CA ALA A 831 -9.77 41.23 4.79
C ALA A 831 -11.08 40.52 4.44
N GLN A 832 -12.18 41.27 4.33
CA GLN A 832 -13.48 40.75 3.93
C GLN A 832 -13.48 40.31 2.47
N GLN A 833 -12.87 41.07 1.55
CA GLN A 833 -12.71 40.66 0.16
C GLN A 833 -11.83 39.39 0.03
N ALA A 834 -10.82 39.24 0.88
CA ALA A 834 -10.04 38.02 0.96
C ALA A 834 -10.88 36.83 1.44
N LEU A 835 -11.71 37.03 2.47
CA LEU A 835 -12.59 36.02 3.04
C LEU A 835 -13.69 35.59 2.05
N GLU A 836 -14.26 36.51 1.28
CA GLU A 836 -15.24 36.20 0.23
C GLU A 836 -14.66 35.32 -0.89
N LEU A 837 -13.37 35.46 -1.19
CA LEU A 837 -12.71 34.65 -2.19
C LEU A 837 -12.17 33.32 -1.63
N SER A 838 -11.95 33.24 -0.32
CA SER A 838 -11.41 32.06 0.36
C SER A 838 -11.80 32.08 1.84
N ASP A 839 -12.98 31.55 2.15
CA ASP A 839 -13.58 31.54 3.49
C ASP A 839 -12.95 30.47 4.41
N ASN A 840 -12.38 29.41 3.85
CA ASN A 840 -11.75 28.31 4.59
C ASN A 840 -10.20 28.36 4.55
N ASN A 841 -9.61 29.52 4.81
CA ASN A 841 -8.15 29.70 4.86
C ASN A 841 -7.70 30.22 6.22
N THR A 842 -6.80 29.49 6.89
CA THR A 842 -6.30 29.82 8.23
C THR A 842 -5.79 31.27 8.33
N ALA A 843 -4.94 31.72 7.40
CA ALA A 843 -4.33 33.05 7.49
C ALA A 843 -5.35 34.18 7.27
N ILE A 844 -6.35 33.94 6.42
CA ILE A 844 -7.42 34.90 6.15
C ILE A 844 -8.40 34.95 7.34
N LEU A 845 -8.79 33.79 7.88
CA LEU A 845 -9.64 33.68 9.06
C LEU A 845 -8.98 34.32 10.30
N ASP A 846 -7.69 34.05 10.50
CA ASP A 846 -6.89 34.67 11.55
C ASP A 846 -6.82 36.19 11.39
N THR A 847 -6.50 36.69 10.19
CA THR A 847 -6.45 38.13 9.89
C THR A 847 -7.80 38.81 10.19
N ASN A 848 -8.91 38.21 9.74
CA ASN A 848 -10.26 38.73 9.99
C ASN A 848 -10.64 38.67 11.49
N GLY A 849 -10.35 37.54 12.16
CA GLY A 849 -10.61 37.37 13.58
C GLY A 849 -9.81 38.35 14.45
N TRP A 850 -8.56 38.62 14.05
CA TRP A 850 -7.69 39.58 14.71
C TRP A 850 -8.15 41.03 14.51
N ILE A 851 -8.54 41.42 13.30
CA ILE A 851 -9.16 42.73 13.03
C ILE A 851 -10.43 42.91 13.87
N ALA A 852 -11.33 41.91 13.90
CA ALA A 852 -12.55 41.95 14.70
C ALA A 852 -12.26 42.11 16.19
N THR A 853 -11.26 41.37 16.70
CA THR A 853 -10.80 41.47 18.10
C THR A 853 -10.27 42.87 18.41
N LYS A 854 -9.42 43.45 17.55
CA LYS A 854 -8.91 44.82 17.71
C LYS A 854 -10.00 45.88 17.67
N GLN A 855 -11.07 45.65 16.92
CA GLN A 855 -12.25 46.51 16.86
C GLN A 855 -13.22 46.33 18.04
N GLY A 856 -12.94 45.40 18.98
CA GLY A 856 -13.78 45.12 20.14
C GLY A 856 -14.97 44.17 19.86
N LYS A 857 -15.06 43.61 18.65
CA LYS A 857 -16.08 42.63 18.26
C LYS A 857 -15.66 41.22 18.73
N LEU A 858 -15.54 41.02 20.04
CA LEU A 858 -14.86 39.86 20.64
C LEU A 858 -15.48 38.51 20.29
N GLU A 859 -16.81 38.37 20.34
CA GLU A 859 -17.50 37.10 20.02
C GLU A 859 -17.34 36.70 18.55
N GLN A 860 -17.35 37.69 17.65
CA GLN A 860 -17.08 37.47 16.23
C GLN A 860 -15.62 37.07 16.00
N GLY A 861 -14.68 37.72 16.70
CA GLY A 861 -13.27 37.36 16.70
C GLY A 861 -13.05 35.93 17.17
N LEU A 862 -13.68 35.54 18.29
CA LEU A 862 -13.58 34.19 18.85
C LEU A 862 -14.06 33.13 17.85
N ALA A 863 -15.20 33.34 17.19
CA ALA A 863 -15.74 32.39 16.21
C ALA A 863 -14.75 32.13 15.05
N LEU A 864 -14.19 33.20 14.47
CA LEU A 864 -13.22 33.10 13.37
C LEU A 864 -11.91 32.45 13.83
N LEU A 865 -11.44 32.79 15.03
CA LEU A 865 -10.21 32.24 15.59
C LEU A 865 -10.35 30.76 15.99
N ARG A 866 -11.53 30.32 16.45
CA ARG A 866 -11.82 28.89 16.69
C ARG A 866 -11.80 28.08 15.39
N GLN A 867 -12.33 28.63 14.31
CA GLN A 867 -12.23 28.02 12.99
C GLN A 867 -10.77 27.96 12.51
N ALA A 868 -10.03 29.07 12.62
CA ALA A 868 -8.60 29.10 12.29
C ALA A 868 -7.79 28.07 13.09
N TYR A 869 -8.03 27.95 14.41
CA TYR A 869 -7.42 26.95 15.28
C TYR A 869 -7.78 25.52 14.88
N THR A 870 -9.03 25.29 14.48
CA THR A 870 -9.47 23.96 14.05
C THR A 870 -8.81 23.54 12.74
N LEU A 871 -8.49 24.48 11.85
CA LEU A 871 -7.76 24.23 10.61
C LEU A 871 -6.25 24.05 10.83
N ASN A 872 -5.67 24.75 11.81
CA ASN A 872 -4.25 24.64 12.14
C ASN A 872 -4.03 24.92 13.63
N SER A 873 -4.06 23.85 14.43
CA SER A 873 -3.88 23.96 15.89
C SER A 873 -2.43 24.22 16.30
N ASN A 874 -1.50 24.07 15.35
CA ASN A 874 -0.07 24.24 15.51
C ASN A 874 0.46 25.62 15.04
N ASP A 875 -0.41 26.61 14.83
CA ASP A 875 0.02 27.98 14.51
C ASP A 875 0.12 28.83 15.79
N PRO A 876 1.32 29.30 16.19
CA PRO A 876 1.47 30.06 17.43
C PRO A 876 0.78 31.44 17.38
N ALA A 877 0.67 32.06 16.20
CA ALA A 877 -0.03 33.34 16.06
C ALA A 877 -1.54 33.18 16.28
N VAL A 878 -2.13 32.13 15.70
CA VAL A 878 -3.55 31.78 15.90
C VAL A 878 -3.82 31.48 17.37
N ASN A 879 -2.96 30.69 18.02
CA ASN A 879 -3.11 30.37 19.44
C ASN A 879 -2.98 31.62 20.34
N TYR A 880 -2.07 32.54 20.01
CA TYR A 880 -1.96 33.82 20.69
C TYR A 880 -3.21 34.69 20.50
N HIS A 881 -3.68 34.89 19.26
CA HIS A 881 -4.88 35.68 18.99
C HIS A 881 -6.11 35.09 19.67
N LEU A 882 -6.26 33.75 19.67
CA LEU A 882 -7.33 33.04 20.37
C LEU A 882 -7.23 33.23 21.88
N GLY A 883 -6.05 33.02 22.47
CA GLY A 883 -5.80 33.21 23.91
C GLY A 883 -6.04 34.65 24.37
N TYR A 884 -5.60 35.63 23.58
CA TYR A 884 -5.87 37.05 23.84
C TYR A 884 -7.37 37.35 23.84
N THR A 885 -8.10 36.83 22.86
CA THR A 885 -9.55 37.02 22.72
C THR A 885 -10.31 36.35 23.87
N LEU A 886 -9.95 35.12 24.23
CA LEU A 886 -10.52 34.38 25.36
C LEU A 886 -10.30 35.11 26.69
N ASN A 887 -9.12 35.70 26.88
CA ASN A 887 -8.86 36.54 28.05
C ASN A 887 -9.78 37.76 28.11
N LYS A 888 -9.97 38.47 26.98
CA LYS A 888 -10.90 39.61 26.90
C LYS A 888 -12.35 39.21 27.17
N LEU A 889 -12.71 37.95 26.98
CA LEU A 889 -14.01 37.35 27.31
C LEU A 889 -14.07 36.73 28.72
N ALA A 890 -13.04 36.91 29.56
CA ALA A 890 -12.94 36.35 30.92
C ALA A 890 -12.98 34.81 31.00
N ARG A 891 -12.54 34.11 29.94
CA ARG A 891 -12.42 32.64 29.90
C ARG A 891 -11.00 32.20 30.27
N THR A 892 -10.58 32.50 31.50
CA THR A 892 -9.18 32.41 31.94
C THR A 892 -8.56 31.02 31.76
N GLY A 893 -9.26 29.94 32.10
CA GLY A 893 -8.72 28.58 31.98
C GLY A 893 -8.40 28.19 30.53
N GLU A 894 -9.26 28.58 29.59
CA GLU A 894 -9.03 28.31 28.16
C GLU A 894 -7.98 29.26 27.58
N ALA A 895 -7.95 30.52 28.01
CA ALA A 895 -6.91 31.46 27.62
C ALA A 895 -5.52 30.97 28.04
N ILE A 896 -5.37 30.47 29.27
CA ILE A 896 -4.11 29.87 29.76
C ILE A 896 -3.72 28.68 28.89
N LYS A 897 -4.66 27.79 28.56
CA LYS A 897 -4.39 26.63 27.71
C LYS A 897 -3.90 27.05 26.33
N SER A 898 -4.62 27.92 25.63
CA SER A 898 -4.23 28.38 24.29
C SER A 898 -2.89 29.12 24.28
N LEU A 899 -2.59 29.94 25.30
CA LEU A 899 -1.30 30.63 25.40
C LEU A 899 -0.14 29.66 25.74
N GLN A 900 -0.41 28.61 26.53
CA GLN A 900 0.57 27.56 26.79
C GLN A 900 0.84 26.76 25.50
N ASP A 901 -0.21 26.37 24.78
CA ASP A 901 -0.12 25.67 23.50
C ASP A 901 0.71 26.52 22.50
N ALA A 902 0.51 27.84 22.45
CA ALA A 902 1.31 28.74 21.60
C ALA A 902 2.83 28.68 21.89
N LEU A 903 3.23 28.55 23.16
CA LEU A 903 4.63 28.53 23.58
C LEU A 903 5.27 27.14 23.48
N ASP A 904 4.49 26.08 23.72
CA ASP A 904 4.96 24.69 23.66
C ASP A 904 5.34 24.25 22.23
N LEU A 905 4.86 24.98 21.21
CA LEU A 905 5.22 24.78 19.81
C LEU A 905 6.69 25.11 19.48
N ASN A 906 7.40 25.87 20.33
CA ASN A 906 8.83 26.20 20.17
C ASN A 906 9.19 26.82 18.80
N VAL A 907 8.34 27.70 18.25
CA VAL A 907 8.56 28.45 16.99
C VAL A 907 8.63 29.95 17.30
N ASP A 908 9.51 30.70 16.65
CA ASP A 908 9.54 32.17 16.73
C ASP A 908 8.39 32.79 15.93
N PHE A 909 7.63 33.69 16.55
CA PHE A 909 6.51 34.42 15.95
C PHE A 909 6.46 35.86 16.47
N ALA A 910 5.78 36.74 15.73
CA ALA A 910 5.82 38.19 15.96
C ALA A 910 5.31 38.60 17.35
N GLU A 911 4.38 37.82 17.93
CA GLU A 911 3.72 38.07 19.21
C GLU A 911 4.30 37.24 20.38
N SER A 912 5.46 36.61 20.21
CA SER A 912 6.04 35.68 21.21
C SER A 912 6.25 36.33 22.59
N GLU A 913 6.78 37.54 22.64
CA GLU A 913 7.00 38.25 23.91
C GLU A 913 5.69 38.70 24.56
N GLN A 914 4.72 39.13 23.75
CA GLN A 914 3.37 39.47 24.21
C GLN A 914 2.66 38.23 24.80
N THR A 915 2.86 37.05 24.19
CA THR A 915 2.29 35.78 24.63
C THR A 915 2.80 35.39 26.02
N LYS A 916 4.12 35.43 26.23
CA LYS A 916 4.74 35.12 27.54
C LYS A 916 4.23 36.06 28.64
N SER A 917 4.24 37.37 28.35
CA SER A 917 3.78 38.39 29.29
C SER A 917 2.33 38.15 29.73
N LEU A 918 1.44 37.88 28.77
CA LEU A 918 0.03 37.63 29.05
C LEU A 918 -0.19 36.33 29.84
N LEU A 919 0.51 35.25 29.50
CA LEU A 919 0.40 33.97 30.22
C LEU A 919 0.83 34.08 31.68
N GLU A 920 1.93 34.82 31.95
CA GLU A 920 2.39 35.07 33.32
C GLU A 920 1.41 35.92 34.13
N GLU A 921 0.74 36.89 33.51
CA GLU A 921 -0.29 37.69 34.14
C GLU A 921 -1.48 36.82 34.57
N LEU A 922 -1.95 35.94 33.68
CA LEU A 922 -3.13 35.09 33.94
C LEU A 922 -2.85 33.98 34.95
N LYS A 923 -1.64 33.43 35.02
CA LYS A 923 -1.28 32.42 36.04
C LYS A 923 -1.17 33.00 37.46
N LYS A 924 -1.16 34.33 37.61
CA LYS A 924 -1.12 35.02 38.92
C LYS A 924 -2.50 35.41 39.44
N GLN A 925 -3.53 35.36 38.59
CA GLN A 925 -4.94 35.57 38.93
C GLN A 925 -5.57 34.27 39.40
#